data_AF-A0A2W4LXM9-F1
#
_entry.id   AF-A0A2W4LXM9-F1
#
_cell.length_a   1.000
_cell.length_b   1.000
_cell.length_c   1.000
_cell.angle_alpha   90.00
_cell.angle_beta   90.00
_cell.angle_gamma   90.00
#
_symmetry.space_group_name_H-M   'P 1'
#
loop_
_entity.id
_entity.type
_entity.pdbx_description
1 polymer ?
#
loop_
_entity_poly.entity_id
_entity_poly.type
_entity_poly.pdbx_seq_one_letter_code
_entity_poly.pdbx_strand_id
1 'polypeptide(L)'
;MLAVVGALLALACAPETESDGVRTPLLLDPSFENPNDPDDRARPATDYTLFEADPVRPVAVLERSGLVAVTNTVNDTLELLRSTPRGVFACGVVKVGLRPVAVASVRETRRTATLWVVNHVSDSISIVEVDVPSCRGEVVDTLHVGDEPRDIVVTRTSWGAPRVFVTTAHRGQHHPVASARLGHDLVTPPDEKTERGLADVFVFDPRAPRPALRVVNSFTDTPRALAVGPGVVYVAGFHTGNRTTAVPAERVALRGVQALGPLLARDAAGNPIEQDGELVLAEGVRGNARIEGGLPAVSGKGRCMPDPRPDRFELDTLQLCVATDDAHRVTKVFVETPGVVRPECQCTSGDGTLQPTTALIVRFFEREEDCGDAFHAFPDGTRGCWLDAVPGGVATPAARSAAQPPPMEWNDEVRLSLPDEDVFAIDVNALEVTRAFSGVGTILFGMAVRPGSDQLFVLNTEAQNLTRFEGHGNGSSTTVIGHLHESRVTVLDTRRGRVRPVHLNTHVDYGRCCERDAEENARSLAFPTAGVFSEDGKSLYFTALGSDKVVRVNADALLGRFDNVRARRQGALEEIYAGEDVLRPSGPVGLALDSRSERLYVKTHFTNELLVLDADGGGVIDRVRFHSPEPPSIRRGRHVLYNARLTSSHGDSACASCHVFGNFDSISWDLGDPDLPTVENPGPYAVAPENAQVGRLIAGEPTLTPDFRSNKGPMATQTLRGLANHGALHWRGDRTRRFRDAPGMQPDFGSLNEDNSFGEFDVAIVGLNGSDELLDPDTFQAFTNFALQLTLPPNPVRALDDSLRPDEAAGRALFFGCLSQTDEQFESGTCVALDGSVVEIDTETERCSCYSNVLVRALRLSPSLVEFATVLRGLLADPTLWAALSALVSTTDGLPPPALAQHDAARSAFVGGREGLLADQVTLVPPGMVPAETAGVLVRLSSGLLGLVGLSAAFGTPTGSQIVALLLGAAPPEARAPRMPFAAPESLLQAFELTIALSNLTLRTWADEAARGTGDFRNLRQDCALSGETSCRLRVSDTLETCHGCHRLDPKGNAEFDVFRPGFFGTSGEYSFENESQVLKVPHLRNAYAKAGMFGTPTHPFFVPESVHGPRRGGLFAAESRYTGPQVRGFGFLHDGSTDTLHRFHGAQVFAARPTPPGPPGI
;
A
#
# COMPACT_ATOMS: atom_id res chain seq x y z
N MET A 1 -11.30 -42.64 57.07
CA MET A 1 -11.45 -42.38 58.52
C MET A 1 -12.24 -41.08 58.63
N LEU A 2 -13.35 -41.12 59.37
CA LEU A 2 -14.47 -40.17 59.52
C LEU A 2 -14.16 -38.67 59.31
N ALA A 3 -14.93 -37.88 58.53
CA ALA A 3 -16.30 -37.34 58.76
C ALA A 3 -16.28 -36.24 59.88
N VAL A 4 -16.81 -35.01 59.80
CA VAL A 4 -18.15 -34.46 59.44
C VAL A 4 -18.03 -32.93 59.70
N VAL A 5 -18.32 -32.03 58.74
CA VAL A 5 -19.58 -31.33 58.43
C VAL A 5 -19.91 -30.09 59.28
N GLY A 6 -20.19 -29.01 58.54
CA GLY A 6 -21.08 -27.89 58.84
C GLY A 6 -21.03 -26.91 57.64
N ALA A 7 -21.55 -27.21 56.43
CA ALA A 7 -22.96 -27.34 56.00
C ALA A 7 -23.83 -26.14 56.45
N LEU A 8 -24.12 -25.19 55.53
CA LEU A 8 -25.31 -25.15 54.64
C LEU A 8 -26.49 -24.46 55.36
N LEU A 9 -27.22 -23.46 54.84
CA LEU A 9 -27.89 -23.23 53.54
C LEU A 9 -28.33 -21.74 53.48
N ALA A 10 -28.64 -21.11 52.34
CA ALA A 10 -29.51 -21.51 51.23
C ALA A 10 -29.31 -20.54 50.04
N LEU A 11 -28.96 -21.01 48.82
CA LEU A 11 -29.81 -21.45 47.67
C LEU A 11 -30.09 -20.30 46.67
N ALA A 12 -29.99 -20.42 45.34
CA ALA A 12 -29.95 -21.54 44.37
C ALA A 12 -29.27 -21.06 43.05
N CYS A 13 -28.41 -21.80 42.32
CA CYS A 13 -28.58 -22.98 41.43
C CYS A 13 -29.45 -22.80 40.17
N ALA A 14 -28.81 -22.72 38.99
CA ALA A 14 -29.00 -23.64 37.85
C ALA A 14 -27.80 -23.56 36.85
N PRO A 15 -27.41 -24.64 36.13
CA PRO A 15 -26.16 -24.76 35.39
C PRO A 15 -26.30 -24.84 33.84
N GLU A 16 -25.13 -24.85 33.17
CA GLU A 16 -24.79 -25.34 31.82
C GLU A 16 -25.23 -24.57 30.56
N THR A 17 -24.24 -23.94 29.90
CA THR A 17 -23.66 -24.45 28.63
C THR A 17 -22.30 -23.77 28.42
N GLU A 18 -21.22 -24.55 28.51
CA GLU A 18 -19.90 -24.16 27.99
C GLU A 18 -19.94 -24.28 26.45
N SER A 19 -19.56 -23.21 25.77
CA SER A 19 -19.09 -23.26 24.38
C SER A 19 -17.75 -22.54 24.30
N ASP A 20 -16.74 -23.37 24.07
CA ASP A 20 -15.48 -23.16 23.36
C ASP A 20 -14.70 -21.85 23.55
N GLY A 21 -13.52 -22.02 24.14
CA GLY A 21 -12.51 -20.99 24.35
C GLY A 21 -11.99 -20.42 23.04
N VAL A 22 -12.28 -19.13 22.83
CA VAL A 22 -11.47 -18.24 22.02
C VAL A 22 -10.15 -18.05 22.77
N ARG A 23 -9.05 -18.60 22.22
CA ARG A 23 -7.69 -18.28 22.68
C ARG A 23 -7.42 -16.81 22.40
N THR A 24 -7.39 -15.99 23.44
CA THR A 24 -7.00 -14.58 23.40
C THR A 24 -5.54 -14.46 22.92
N PRO A 25 -5.24 -13.69 21.85
CA PRO A 25 -3.87 -13.45 21.40
C PRO A 25 -2.99 -12.81 22.48
N LEU A 26 -1.69 -13.09 22.39
CA LEU A 26 -0.62 -12.77 23.33
C LEU A 26 -0.57 -11.29 23.75
N LEU A 27 -0.48 -11.07 25.07
CA LEU A 27 -0.33 -9.77 25.73
C LEU A 27 1.15 -9.36 25.84
N LEU A 28 1.55 -8.23 25.26
CA LEU A 28 2.64 -7.42 25.80
C LEU A 28 2.09 -6.12 26.40
N ASP A 29 2.49 -5.92 27.65
CA ASP A 29 2.07 -4.90 28.61
C ASP A 29 3.28 -4.16 29.17
N PRO A 30 3.44 -2.83 28.97
CA PRO A 30 4.49 -2.07 29.64
C PRO A 30 3.97 -1.16 30.78
N SER A 31 3.29 -1.70 31.80
CA SER A 31 3.81 -1.39 33.16
C SER A 31 5.09 -2.19 33.45
N PHE A 32 5.53 -3.02 32.51
CA PHE A 32 6.70 -3.88 32.56
C PHE A 32 8.00 -3.09 32.35
N GLU A 33 8.69 -2.80 33.45
CA GLU A 33 10.09 -3.21 33.54
C GLU A 33 10.09 -4.74 33.66
N ASN A 34 10.92 -5.46 32.91
CA ASN A 34 11.27 -6.81 33.32
C ASN A 34 11.97 -6.67 34.68
N PRO A 35 11.40 -7.14 35.81
CA PRO A 35 12.07 -7.01 37.11
C PRO A 35 13.37 -7.82 37.18
N ASN A 36 13.69 -8.58 36.13
CA ASN A 36 14.87 -9.43 36.01
C ASN A 36 15.89 -8.99 34.94
N ASP A 37 15.64 -8.02 34.04
CA ASP A 37 16.66 -7.61 33.03
C ASP A 37 16.43 -6.25 32.31
N PRO A 38 17.27 -5.22 32.54
CA PRO A 38 17.26 -3.93 31.83
C PRO A 38 17.95 -3.93 30.44
N ASP A 39 18.41 -5.07 29.92
CA ASP A 39 19.06 -5.17 28.61
C ASP A 39 18.11 -5.42 27.42
N ASP A 40 16.78 -5.35 27.62
CA ASP A 40 15.74 -5.73 26.63
C ASP A 40 15.35 -4.62 25.62
N ARG A 41 16.14 -3.55 25.48
CA ARG A 41 15.96 -2.62 24.35
C ARG A 41 16.62 -3.22 23.11
N ALA A 42 16.00 -3.08 21.94
CA ALA A 42 16.74 -3.08 20.70
C ALA A 42 17.79 -1.96 20.76
N ARG A 43 18.98 -2.23 21.28
CA ARG A 43 20.12 -1.30 21.14
C ARG A 43 20.54 -1.40 19.69
N PRO A 44 20.26 -0.37 18.87
CA PRO A 44 20.59 -0.45 17.45
C PRO A 44 22.11 -0.47 17.31
N ALA A 45 22.64 -1.11 16.27
CA ALA A 45 24.09 -1.12 16.07
C ALA A 45 24.60 0.29 15.78
N THR A 46 25.31 0.91 16.72
CA THR A 46 25.89 2.26 16.59
C THR A 46 26.79 2.41 15.35
N ASP A 47 27.40 1.32 14.87
CA ASP A 47 28.42 1.35 13.81
C ASP A 47 28.04 0.56 12.53
N TYR A 48 26.78 0.17 12.35
CA TYR A 48 26.35 -0.60 11.16
C TYR A 48 25.02 -0.12 10.56
N THR A 49 24.97 0.00 9.23
CA THR A 49 23.74 0.33 8.50
C THR A 49 23.25 -0.88 7.71
N LEU A 50 22.06 -1.37 8.06
CA LEU A 50 21.44 -2.53 7.44
C LEU A 50 20.59 -2.10 6.23
N PHE A 51 21.09 -2.35 5.02
CA PHE A 51 20.35 -2.08 3.78
C PHE A 51 19.57 -3.30 3.24
N GLU A 52 19.80 -4.49 3.82
CA GLU A 52 19.25 -5.76 3.33
C GLU A 52 19.47 -5.99 1.83
N ALA A 53 20.71 -5.79 1.38
CA ALA A 53 21.09 -6.03 -0.02
C ALA A 53 20.97 -7.52 -0.37
N ASP A 54 20.46 -7.81 -1.57
CA ASP A 54 20.18 -9.17 -2.03
C ASP A 54 21.34 -9.78 -2.83
N PRO A 55 21.99 -10.86 -2.34
CA PRO A 55 22.99 -11.57 -3.13
C PRO A 55 22.37 -12.21 -4.38
N VAL A 56 23.05 -12.09 -5.53
CA VAL A 56 22.56 -12.65 -6.81
C VAL A 56 23.50 -13.74 -7.34
N ARG A 57 24.79 -13.42 -7.47
CA ARG A 57 25.85 -14.38 -7.85
C ARG A 57 27.05 -14.28 -6.90
N PRO A 58 26.86 -14.58 -5.61
CA PRO A 58 27.87 -14.28 -4.60
C PRO A 58 29.07 -15.23 -4.61
N VAL A 59 29.08 -16.27 -5.43
CA VAL A 59 30.16 -17.27 -5.46
C VAL A 59 30.66 -17.45 -6.89
N ALA A 60 31.99 -17.40 -7.07
CA ALA A 60 32.66 -17.75 -8.32
C ALA A 60 33.79 -18.76 -8.06
N VAL A 61 33.81 -19.83 -8.86
CA VAL A 61 34.92 -20.80 -8.86
C VAL A 61 35.85 -20.46 -10.03
N LEU A 62 37.14 -20.34 -9.75
CA LEU A 62 38.15 -20.09 -10.76
C LEU A 62 38.52 -21.41 -11.47
N GLU A 63 38.19 -21.48 -12.76
CA GLU A 63 38.27 -22.70 -13.59
C GLU A 63 39.69 -23.28 -13.73
N ARG A 64 40.77 -22.51 -13.57
CA ARG A 64 42.13 -23.08 -13.70
C ARG A 64 42.74 -23.45 -12.36
N SER A 65 42.61 -22.58 -11.38
CA SER A 65 43.26 -22.70 -10.07
C SER A 65 42.41 -23.42 -9.02
N GLY A 66 41.09 -23.50 -9.18
CA GLY A 66 40.17 -24.03 -8.16
C GLY A 66 40.02 -23.12 -6.94
N LEU A 67 40.52 -21.88 -7.02
CA LEU A 67 40.25 -20.85 -6.01
C LEU A 67 38.76 -20.50 -6.04
N VAL A 68 38.16 -20.27 -4.88
CA VAL A 68 36.76 -19.83 -4.76
C VAL A 68 36.76 -18.39 -4.26
N ALA A 69 36.05 -17.53 -4.96
CA ALA A 69 35.85 -16.13 -4.58
C ALA A 69 34.40 -15.95 -4.14
N VAL A 70 34.19 -15.33 -2.97
CA VAL A 70 32.87 -15.19 -2.35
C VAL A 70 32.64 -13.76 -1.91
N THR A 71 31.51 -13.17 -2.27
CA THR A 71 31.13 -11.85 -1.76
C THR A 71 30.64 -11.97 -0.31
N ASN A 72 31.32 -11.28 0.60
CA ASN A 72 30.88 -11.11 1.98
C ASN A 72 30.11 -9.78 2.06
N THR A 73 28.85 -9.83 1.67
CA THR A 73 27.96 -8.68 1.48
C THR A 73 27.88 -7.80 2.73
N VAL A 74 27.85 -8.39 3.92
CA VAL A 74 27.70 -7.67 5.19
C VAL A 74 28.98 -6.96 5.63
N ASN A 75 30.15 -7.40 5.16
CA ASN A 75 31.46 -6.82 5.51
C ASN A 75 32.08 -5.97 4.39
N ASP A 76 31.41 -5.88 3.23
CA ASP A 76 31.92 -5.27 2.01
C ASP A 76 33.31 -5.76 1.59
N THR A 77 33.51 -7.08 1.69
CA THR A 77 34.74 -7.76 1.28
C THR A 77 34.48 -8.82 0.23
N LEU A 78 35.51 -9.10 -0.57
CA LEU A 78 35.65 -10.33 -1.34
C LEU A 78 36.53 -11.30 -0.58
N GLU A 79 36.00 -12.46 -0.23
CA GLU A 79 36.70 -13.56 0.44
C GLU A 79 37.31 -14.48 -0.63
N LEU A 80 38.55 -14.89 -0.45
CA LEU A 80 39.26 -15.83 -1.32
C LEU A 80 39.55 -17.11 -0.54
N LEU A 81 39.18 -18.25 -1.10
CA LEU A 81 39.30 -19.55 -0.44
C LEU A 81 39.98 -20.57 -1.35
N ARG A 82 40.76 -21.47 -0.74
CA ARG A 82 41.33 -22.65 -1.43
C ARG A 82 40.56 -23.91 -1.09
N SER A 83 40.22 -24.66 -2.14
CA SER A 83 39.71 -26.02 -2.02
C SER A 83 40.86 -27.02 -1.88
N THR A 84 40.71 -27.96 -0.95
CA THR A 84 41.59 -29.12 -0.77
C THR A 84 40.75 -30.39 -0.68
N PRO A 85 41.32 -31.60 -0.85
CA PRO A 85 40.57 -32.84 -0.64
C PRO A 85 39.91 -32.96 0.75
N ARG A 86 40.46 -32.30 1.78
CA ARG A 86 39.95 -32.36 3.16
C ARG A 86 38.91 -31.29 3.54
N GLY A 87 38.65 -30.33 2.66
CA GLY A 87 37.78 -29.18 2.96
C GLY A 87 38.25 -27.91 2.26
N VAL A 88 37.73 -26.77 2.68
CA VAL A 88 38.01 -25.45 2.08
C VAL A 88 38.43 -24.48 3.18
N PHE A 89 39.42 -23.64 2.92
CA PHE A 89 39.87 -22.65 3.89
C PHE A 89 40.03 -21.27 3.27
N ALA A 90 39.65 -20.23 4.01
CA ALA A 90 39.88 -18.84 3.63
C ALA A 90 41.38 -18.51 3.65
N CYS A 91 41.88 -17.87 2.59
CA CYS A 91 43.30 -17.55 2.43
C CYS A 91 43.58 -16.08 2.05
N GLY A 92 42.56 -15.32 1.66
CA GLY A 92 42.68 -13.90 1.37
C GLY A 92 41.36 -13.16 1.53
N VAL A 93 41.44 -11.87 1.79
CA VAL A 93 40.29 -10.98 1.89
C VAL A 93 40.64 -9.64 1.24
N VAL A 94 39.71 -9.06 0.48
CA VAL A 94 39.90 -7.78 -0.22
C VAL A 94 38.72 -6.88 0.09
N LYS A 95 38.96 -5.67 0.59
CA LYS A 95 37.89 -4.67 0.75
C LYS A 95 37.48 -4.15 -0.63
N VAL A 96 36.17 -4.10 -0.88
CA VAL A 96 35.55 -3.64 -2.14
C VAL A 96 34.52 -2.55 -1.84
N GLY A 97 33.73 -2.14 -2.84
CA GLY A 97 32.61 -1.22 -2.63
C GLY A 97 31.50 -1.82 -1.75
N LEU A 98 30.57 -0.97 -1.31
CA LEU A 98 29.56 -1.35 -0.31
C LEU A 98 28.57 -2.38 -0.84
N ARG A 99 28.26 -3.38 0.00
CA ARG A 99 27.32 -4.48 -0.27
C ARG A 99 27.62 -5.21 -1.59
N PRO A 100 28.74 -5.94 -1.70
CA PRO A 100 29.04 -6.76 -2.85
C PRO A 100 28.06 -7.93 -2.97
N VAL A 101 27.42 -8.07 -4.13
CA VAL A 101 26.32 -9.04 -4.37
C VAL A 101 26.62 -10.04 -5.47
N ALA A 102 27.60 -9.75 -6.33
CA ALA A 102 28.02 -10.65 -7.39
C ALA A 102 29.51 -10.55 -7.70
N VAL A 103 30.11 -11.66 -8.15
CA VAL A 103 31.51 -11.71 -8.58
C VAL A 103 31.66 -12.62 -9.80
N ALA A 104 32.52 -12.23 -10.73
CA ALA A 104 32.93 -13.07 -11.86
C ALA A 104 34.43 -13.01 -12.13
N SER A 105 34.99 -14.15 -12.58
CA SER A 105 36.35 -14.22 -13.11
C SER A 105 36.36 -13.74 -14.57
N VAL A 106 37.06 -12.64 -14.83
CA VAL A 106 37.17 -12.03 -16.16
C VAL A 106 38.38 -12.55 -16.91
N ARG A 107 39.48 -12.80 -16.19
CA ARG A 107 40.71 -13.34 -16.74
C ARG A 107 41.39 -14.21 -15.69
N GLU A 108 41.89 -15.37 -16.10
CA GLU A 108 42.69 -16.22 -15.22
C GLU A 108 43.93 -16.77 -15.94
N THR A 109 45.08 -16.67 -15.27
CA THR A 109 46.33 -17.31 -15.64
C THR A 109 46.81 -18.21 -14.50
N ARG A 110 47.94 -18.91 -14.67
CA ARG A 110 48.52 -19.72 -13.58
C ARG A 110 49.04 -18.92 -12.39
N ARG A 111 49.27 -17.61 -12.56
CA ARG A 111 49.84 -16.73 -11.51
C ARG A 111 48.89 -15.64 -11.06
N THR A 112 48.05 -15.13 -11.96
CA THR A 112 47.16 -14.02 -11.66
C THR A 112 45.75 -14.29 -12.13
N ALA A 113 44.76 -13.71 -11.44
CA ALA A 113 43.37 -13.66 -11.87
C ALA A 113 42.81 -12.25 -11.69
N THR A 114 42.00 -11.80 -12.64
CA THR A 114 41.25 -10.55 -12.57
C THR A 114 39.79 -10.89 -12.28
N LEU A 115 39.29 -10.44 -11.13
CA LEU A 115 37.91 -10.62 -10.70
C LEU A 115 37.20 -9.27 -10.75
N TRP A 116 35.95 -9.26 -11.18
CA TRP A 116 35.10 -8.07 -11.13
C TRP A 116 34.00 -8.33 -10.10
N VAL A 117 33.86 -7.41 -9.14
CA VAL A 117 32.92 -7.51 -8.01
C VAL A 117 31.89 -6.40 -8.13
N VAL A 118 30.62 -6.76 -8.19
CA VAL A 118 29.50 -5.83 -8.29
C VAL A 118 29.07 -5.39 -6.88
N ASN A 119 29.10 -4.08 -6.63
CA ASN A 119 28.81 -3.46 -5.34
C ASN A 119 27.49 -2.70 -5.40
N HIS A 120 26.46 -3.24 -4.75
CA HIS A 120 25.07 -2.81 -4.91
C HIS A 120 24.79 -1.40 -4.39
N VAL A 121 25.32 -1.03 -3.21
CA VAL A 121 25.02 0.27 -2.58
C VAL A 121 25.96 1.38 -3.06
N SER A 122 27.13 1.03 -3.59
CA SER A 122 28.11 2.00 -4.10
C SER A 122 28.01 2.26 -5.60
N ASP A 123 26.98 1.74 -6.29
CA ASP A 123 26.76 1.90 -7.74
C ASP A 123 28.04 1.66 -8.57
N SER A 124 28.78 0.61 -8.23
CA SER A 124 30.13 0.41 -8.75
C SER A 124 30.53 -1.04 -8.92
N ILE A 125 31.61 -1.24 -9.69
CA ILE A 125 32.27 -2.51 -9.91
C ILE A 125 33.73 -2.37 -9.46
N SER A 126 34.17 -3.16 -8.48
CA SER A 126 35.58 -3.24 -8.09
C SER A 126 36.30 -4.26 -8.98
N ILE A 127 37.39 -3.83 -9.63
CA ILE A 127 38.29 -4.70 -10.40
C ILE A 127 39.42 -5.13 -9.46
N VAL A 128 39.46 -6.42 -9.14
CA VAL A 128 40.41 -7.02 -8.20
C VAL A 128 41.42 -7.86 -8.97
N GLU A 129 42.70 -7.55 -8.83
CA GLU A 129 43.78 -8.44 -9.29
C GLU A 129 44.21 -9.34 -8.13
N VAL A 130 44.31 -10.65 -8.40
CA VAL A 130 44.62 -11.68 -7.41
C VAL A 130 45.90 -12.41 -7.83
N ASP A 131 46.90 -12.43 -6.97
CA ASP A 131 48.02 -13.37 -7.07
C ASP A 131 47.57 -14.75 -6.60
N VAL A 132 47.33 -15.63 -7.56
CA VAL A 132 46.75 -16.95 -7.36
C VAL A 132 47.62 -17.84 -6.46
N PRO A 133 48.96 -17.87 -6.53
CA PRO A 133 49.80 -18.67 -5.63
C PRO A 133 49.80 -18.20 -4.17
N SER A 134 49.81 -16.89 -3.91
CA SER A 134 49.79 -16.35 -2.54
C SER A 134 48.38 -16.17 -1.97
N CYS A 135 47.34 -16.24 -2.80
CA CYS A 135 45.95 -15.96 -2.43
C CYS A 135 45.77 -14.53 -1.87
N ARG A 136 46.47 -13.56 -2.46
CA ARG A 136 46.35 -12.13 -2.12
C ARG A 136 45.73 -11.39 -3.28
N GLY A 137 44.85 -10.43 -3.00
CA GLY A 137 44.30 -9.55 -4.03
C GLY A 137 44.22 -8.10 -3.58
N GLU A 138 44.10 -7.22 -4.56
CA GLU A 138 43.95 -5.78 -4.37
C GLU A 138 42.99 -5.20 -5.42
N VAL A 139 42.23 -4.17 -5.05
CA VAL A 139 41.42 -3.41 -6.00
C VAL A 139 42.35 -2.52 -6.81
N VAL A 140 42.44 -2.76 -8.12
CA VAL A 140 43.28 -1.99 -9.04
C VAL A 140 42.52 -0.91 -9.79
N ASP A 141 41.20 -1.02 -9.86
CA ASP A 141 40.32 -0.06 -10.52
C ASP A 141 38.87 -0.18 -10.02
N THR A 142 38.08 0.89 -10.16
CA THR A 142 36.65 0.92 -9.82
C THR A 142 35.85 1.57 -10.94
N LEU A 143 34.89 0.85 -11.52
CA LEU A 143 33.98 1.37 -12.53
C LEU A 143 32.70 1.86 -11.86
N HIS A 144 32.17 3.01 -12.28
CA HIS A 144 30.86 3.49 -11.86
C HIS A 144 29.80 3.11 -12.90
N VAL A 145 28.61 2.73 -12.42
CA VAL A 145 27.50 2.24 -13.25
C VAL A 145 26.17 2.84 -12.77
N GLY A 146 25.05 2.44 -13.38
CA GLY A 146 23.72 2.82 -12.88
C GLY A 146 23.45 2.32 -11.46
N ASP A 147 22.36 2.82 -10.88
CA ASP A 147 21.88 2.49 -9.54
C ASP A 147 21.63 0.99 -9.35
N GLU A 148 21.86 0.50 -8.13
CA GLU A 148 21.58 -0.87 -7.70
C GLU A 148 22.13 -1.96 -8.65
N PRO A 149 23.44 -1.99 -8.95
CA PRO A 149 23.98 -3.05 -9.79
C PRO A 149 23.89 -4.41 -9.07
N ARG A 150 23.52 -5.48 -9.80
CA ARG A 150 23.07 -6.75 -9.18
C ARG A 150 23.83 -8.00 -9.61
N ASP A 151 23.92 -8.29 -10.90
CA ASP A 151 24.57 -9.51 -11.42
C ASP A 151 25.66 -9.17 -12.45
N ILE A 152 26.56 -10.12 -12.67
CA ILE A 152 27.64 -10.05 -13.63
C ILE A 152 27.82 -11.39 -14.34
N VAL A 153 27.89 -11.37 -15.67
CA VAL A 153 28.31 -12.53 -16.47
C VAL A 153 29.38 -12.15 -17.48
N VAL A 154 30.25 -13.11 -17.77
CA VAL A 154 31.33 -12.98 -18.75
C VAL A 154 31.07 -13.96 -19.88
N THR A 155 31.09 -13.48 -21.12
CA THR A 155 30.97 -14.32 -22.31
C THR A 155 31.85 -13.79 -23.44
N ARG A 156 31.79 -14.41 -24.60
CA ARG A 156 32.58 -14.02 -25.77
C ARG A 156 31.71 -13.86 -26.99
N THR A 157 32.04 -12.86 -27.80
CA THR A 157 31.51 -12.70 -29.16
C THR A 157 31.82 -13.94 -30.01
N SER A 158 31.15 -14.09 -31.15
CA SER A 158 31.44 -15.16 -32.11
C SER A 158 32.89 -15.18 -32.63
N TRP A 159 33.57 -14.03 -32.66
CA TRP A 159 35.01 -13.90 -33.00
C TRP A 159 35.95 -13.95 -31.77
N GLY A 160 35.45 -14.38 -30.61
CA GLY A 160 36.27 -14.65 -29.43
C GLY A 160 36.72 -13.44 -28.59
N ALA A 161 36.22 -12.23 -28.85
CA ALA A 161 36.42 -11.08 -27.96
C ALA A 161 35.60 -11.22 -26.67
N PRO A 162 36.17 -10.96 -25.48
CA PRO A 162 35.45 -11.03 -24.22
C PRO A 162 34.47 -9.85 -24.06
N ARG A 163 33.38 -10.11 -23.35
CA ARG A 163 32.35 -9.15 -22.96
C ARG A 163 31.96 -9.40 -21.52
N VAL A 164 31.77 -8.34 -20.76
CA VAL A 164 31.23 -8.39 -19.40
C VAL A 164 29.88 -7.67 -19.41
N PHE A 165 28.84 -8.31 -18.91
CA PHE A 165 27.49 -7.77 -18.80
C PHE A 165 27.15 -7.58 -17.32
N VAL A 166 26.64 -6.40 -16.94
CA VAL A 166 26.25 -6.07 -15.56
C VAL A 166 24.86 -5.44 -15.55
N THR A 167 23.95 -5.99 -14.76
CA THR A 167 22.58 -5.47 -14.60
C THR A 167 22.56 -4.28 -13.66
N THR A 168 21.85 -3.21 -14.03
CA THR A 168 21.61 -2.00 -13.20
C THR A 168 20.21 -1.46 -13.45
N ALA A 169 19.69 -0.64 -12.53
CA ALA A 169 18.51 0.17 -12.84
C ALA A 169 18.86 1.32 -13.82
N HIS A 170 17.87 1.77 -14.60
CA HIS A 170 17.95 2.92 -15.52
C HIS A 170 17.79 4.25 -14.77
N ARG A 171 18.68 4.47 -13.82
CA ARG A 171 18.78 5.66 -12.95
C ARG A 171 20.16 5.64 -12.29
N GLY A 172 20.44 6.65 -11.45
CA GLY A 172 21.70 6.73 -10.73
C GLY A 172 22.62 7.83 -11.26
N GLN A 173 23.39 8.41 -10.35
CA GLN A 173 24.24 9.58 -10.57
C GLN A 173 25.33 9.37 -11.63
N HIS A 174 25.71 8.12 -11.89
CA HIS A 174 26.75 7.75 -12.85
C HIS A 174 26.20 7.25 -14.19
N HIS A 175 24.87 7.27 -14.38
CA HIS A 175 24.26 6.85 -15.62
C HIS A 175 24.65 7.80 -16.79
N PRO A 176 25.03 7.28 -17.98
CA PRO A 176 25.50 8.10 -19.10
C PRO A 176 24.39 8.94 -19.77
N VAL A 177 23.12 8.51 -19.66
CA VAL A 177 21.96 9.26 -20.16
C VAL A 177 21.50 10.26 -19.10
N ALA A 178 21.40 11.53 -19.48
CA ALA A 178 21.04 12.60 -18.56
C ALA A 178 19.61 12.48 -18.01
N SER A 179 18.62 12.09 -18.81
CA SER A 179 17.23 11.93 -18.36
C SER A 179 17.08 10.89 -17.25
N ALA A 180 17.74 9.74 -17.40
CA ALA A 180 17.81 8.70 -16.38
C ALA A 180 18.55 9.16 -15.11
N ARG A 181 19.72 9.80 -15.28
CA ARG A 181 20.54 10.33 -14.17
C ARG A 181 19.80 11.39 -13.35
N LEU A 182 18.96 12.19 -14.01
CA LEU A 182 18.17 13.26 -13.39
C LEU A 182 16.79 12.78 -12.93
N GLY A 183 16.45 11.50 -13.13
CA GLY A 183 15.17 10.92 -12.73
C GLY A 183 13.97 11.30 -13.62
N HIS A 184 14.18 12.03 -14.73
CA HIS A 184 13.09 12.41 -15.64
C HIS A 184 12.40 11.18 -16.24
N ASP A 185 13.15 10.12 -16.53
CA ASP A 185 12.59 8.89 -17.12
C ASP A 185 11.71 8.11 -16.13
N LEU A 186 11.77 8.37 -14.82
CA LEU A 186 10.87 7.75 -13.83
C LEU A 186 9.45 8.33 -13.91
N VAL A 187 9.31 9.57 -14.35
CA VAL A 187 8.03 10.32 -14.37
C VAL A 187 7.53 10.63 -15.77
N THR A 188 8.20 10.11 -16.80
CA THR A 188 7.84 10.29 -18.21
C THR A 188 7.15 9.03 -18.74
N PRO A 189 6.04 9.14 -19.50
CA PRO A 189 5.41 7.99 -20.15
C PRO A 189 6.36 7.25 -21.12
N PRO A 190 6.29 5.91 -21.24
CA PRO A 190 7.18 5.15 -22.11
C PRO A 190 7.22 5.58 -23.59
N ASP A 191 6.09 6.06 -24.14
CA ASP A 191 5.99 6.53 -25.53
C ASP A 191 6.72 7.85 -25.80
N GLU A 192 7.06 8.59 -24.74
CA GLU A 192 7.77 9.86 -24.81
C GLU A 192 9.29 9.72 -24.52
N LYS A 193 9.74 8.53 -24.11
CA LYS A 193 11.15 8.25 -23.82
C LYS A 193 11.91 7.81 -25.07
N THR A 194 13.23 8.07 -25.07
CA THR A 194 14.14 7.46 -26.05
C THR A 194 14.31 5.96 -25.74
N GLU A 195 14.52 5.64 -24.47
CA GLU A 195 14.62 4.27 -23.95
C GLU A 195 13.40 4.00 -23.08
N ARG A 196 12.55 3.06 -23.50
CA ARG A 196 11.21 2.91 -22.91
C ARG A 196 11.23 2.27 -21.52
N GLY A 197 12.21 1.39 -21.28
CA GLY A 197 12.34 0.60 -20.07
C GLY A 197 13.09 1.29 -18.94
N LEU A 198 13.01 0.73 -17.74
CA LEU A 198 13.70 1.23 -16.56
C LEU A 198 14.84 0.30 -16.08
N ALA A 199 15.16 -0.74 -16.86
CA ALA A 199 16.19 -1.70 -16.56
C ALA A 199 17.30 -1.68 -17.60
N ASP A 200 18.56 -1.69 -17.16
CA ASP A 200 19.72 -1.59 -18.03
C ASP A 200 20.71 -2.74 -17.83
N VAL A 201 21.48 -3.00 -18.90
CA VAL A 201 22.66 -3.85 -18.87
C VAL A 201 23.85 -3.10 -19.42
N PHE A 202 24.82 -2.81 -18.56
CA PHE A 202 26.10 -2.23 -18.93
C PHE A 202 26.99 -3.32 -19.52
N VAL A 203 27.52 -3.08 -20.73
CA VAL A 203 28.39 -4.01 -21.44
C VAL A 203 29.79 -3.43 -21.58
N PHE A 204 30.81 -4.17 -21.14
CA PHE A 204 32.20 -3.73 -21.14
C PHE A 204 33.09 -4.62 -22.02
N ASP A 205 34.12 -4.01 -22.62
CA ASP A 205 35.33 -4.74 -23.02
C ASP A 205 36.28 -4.75 -21.81
N PRO A 206 36.57 -5.90 -21.20
CA PRO A 206 37.43 -5.94 -20.03
C PRO A 206 38.89 -5.52 -20.31
N ARG A 207 39.30 -5.39 -21.56
CA ARG A 207 40.63 -4.89 -21.95
C ARG A 207 40.70 -3.36 -22.00
N ALA A 208 39.54 -2.70 -22.14
CA ALA A 208 39.38 -1.27 -22.22
C ALA A 208 38.00 -0.90 -21.62
N PRO A 209 37.85 -0.96 -20.29
CA PRO A 209 36.55 -0.91 -19.63
C PRO A 209 35.90 0.49 -19.60
N ARG A 210 36.57 1.53 -20.13
CA ARG A 210 36.02 2.89 -20.21
C ARG A 210 36.13 3.46 -21.63
N PRO A 211 35.04 4.02 -22.18
CA PRO A 211 33.66 3.94 -21.68
C PRO A 211 33.11 2.50 -21.78
N ALA A 212 31.94 2.23 -21.19
CA ALA A 212 31.18 1.03 -21.51
C ALA A 212 30.95 0.95 -23.04
N LEU A 213 30.96 -0.25 -23.61
CA LEU A 213 30.70 -0.47 -25.04
C LEU A 213 29.26 -0.08 -25.39
N ARG A 214 28.31 -0.43 -24.52
CA ARG A 214 26.88 -0.17 -24.68
C ARG A 214 26.19 -0.25 -23.31
N VAL A 215 25.12 0.53 -23.16
CA VAL A 215 24.07 0.28 -22.16
C VAL A 215 22.85 -0.21 -22.93
N VAL A 216 22.39 -1.43 -22.62
CA VAL A 216 21.25 -2.07 -23.30
C VAL A 216 20.02 -1.94 -22.40
N ASN A 217 19.00 -1.23 -22.87
CA ASN A 217 17.76 -1.03 -22.12
C ASN A 217 16.76 -2.18 -22.33
N SER A 218 16.07 -2.57 -21.27
CA SER A 218 15.03 -3.62 -21.23
C SER A 218 13.74 -3.07 -20.63
N PHE A 219 12.59 -3.41 -21.22
CA PHE A 219 11.28 -2.88 -20.85
C PHE A 219 10.70 -3.54 -19.59
N THR A 220 11.36 -3.32 -18.46
CA THR A 220 10.96 -3.74 -17.11
C THR A 220 11.46 -2.72 -16.08
N ASP A 221 11.11 -2.84 -14.80
CA ASP A 221 11.48 -1.85 -13.79
C ASP A 221 12.95 -1.94 -13.38
N THR A 222 13.36 -3.09 -12.88
CA THR A 222 14.71 -3.32 -12.38
C THR A 222 15.16 -4.71 -12.82
N PRO A 223 16.37 -4.88 -13.35
CA PRO A 223 16.87 -6.20 -13.71
C PRO A 223 17.52 -6.86 -12.50
N ARG A 224 17.52 -8.20 -12.43
CA ARG A 224 18.25 -8.96 -11.40
C ARG A 224 19.28 -9.88 -12.00
N ALA A 225 18.86 -11.08 -12.41
CA ALA A 225 19.78 -12.15 -12.83
C ALA A 225 20.13 -12.10 -14.31
N LEU A 226 21.32 -12.63 -14.63
CA LEU A 226 21.83 -12.86 -15.97
C LEU A 226 22.09 -14.36 -16.19
N ALA A 227 21.89 -14.82 -17.42
CA ALA A 227 22.29 -16.17 -17.82
C ALA A 227 22.89 -16.19 -19.23
N VAL A 228 23.97 -16.93 -19.42
CA VAL A 228 24.67 -17.01 -20.72
C VAL A 228 24.16 -18.20 -21.52
N GLY A 229 23.67 -17.94 -22.73
CA GLY A 229 23.34 -18.95 -23.73
C GLY A 229 24.23 -18.86 -24.97
N PRO A 230 23.98 -19.71 -25.99
CA PRO A 230 24.72 -19.67 -27.25
C PRO A 230 24.55 -18.34 -28.00
N GLY A 231 25.54 -17.45 -27.93
CA GLY A 231 25.52 -16.15 -28.62
C GLY A 231 24.57 -15.10 -28.02
N VAL A 232 23.92 -15.42 -26.89
CA VAL A 232 22.90 -14.59 -26.24
C VAL A 232 23.17 -14.50 -24.74
N VAL A 233 22.90 -13.35 -24.14
CA VAL A 233 22.77 -13.18 -22.68
C VAL A 233 21.31 -12.91 -22.35
N TYR A 234 20.74 -13.72 -21.46
CA TYR A 234 19.39 -13.52 -20.95
C TYR A 234 19.42 -12.63 -19.71
N VAL A 235 18.43 -11.76 -19.57
CA VAL A 235 18.24 -10.82 -18.45
C VAL A 235 16.85 -11.03 -17.86
N ALA A 236 16.73 -11.18 -16.55
CA ALA A 236 15.45 -11.24 -15.86
C ALA A 236 15.11 -9.86 -15.27
N GLY A 237 13.90 -9.36 -15.52
CA GLY A 237 13.27 -8.32 -14.71
C GLY A 237 12.98 -8.87 -13.32
N PHE A 238 13.23 -8.09 -12.27
CA PHE A 238 13.11 -8.54 -10.89
C PHE A 238 11.66 -8.47 -10.41
N HIS A 239 11.09 -7.26 -10.48
CA HIS A 239 9.70 -6.97 -10.13
C HIS A 239 8.91 -6.76 -11.42
N THR A 240 8.41 -7.86 -11.99
CA THR A 240 7.71 -7.83 -13.28
C THR A 240 6.19 -7.73 -13.12
N GLY A 241 5.68 -8.13 -11.95
CA GLY A 241 4.24 -8.15 -11.67
C GLY A 241 3.56 -9.36 -12.29
N ASN A 242 2.23 -9.38 -12.26
CA ASN A 242 1.42 -10.48 -12.80
C ASN A 242 0.24 -9.97 -13.65
N ARG A 243 0.45 -8.84 -14.33
CA ARG A 243 -0.54 -8.12 -15.15
C ARG A 243 -1.78 -7.63 -14.39
N THR A 244 -1.61 -7.20 -13.15
CA THR A 244 -2.69 -6.60 -12.35
C THR A 244 -2.60 -5.07 -12.29
N THR A 245 -3.76 -4.42 -12.24
CA THR A 245 -3.93 -2.97 -11.98
C THR A 245 -5.19 -2.71 -11.16
N ALA A 246 -5.39 -1.48 -10.69
CA ALA A 246 -6.54 -1.09 -9.88
C ALA A 246 -7.47 -0.12 -10.61
N VAL A 247 -8.76 -0.44 -10.63
CA VAL A 247 -9.84 0.46 -11.04
C VAL A 247 -10.27 1.29 -9.82
N PRO A 248 -10.32 2.64 -9.92
CA PRO A 248 -10.69 3.50 -8.78
C PRO A 248 -12.09 3.21 -8.21
N ALA A 249 -12.24 3.33 -6.89
CA ALA A 249 -13.48 3.00 -6.15
C ALA A 249 -14.74 3.67 -6.72
N GLU A 250 -14.67 4.97 -7.01
CA GLU A 250 -15.79 5.72 -7.59
C GLU A 250 -16.25 5.13 -8.93
N ARG A 251 -15.31 4.74 -9.80
CA ARG A 251 -15.64 4.15 -11.12
C ARG A 251 -16.40 2.84 -10.94
N VAL A 252 -15.97 2.02 -9.97
CA VAL A 252 -16.63 0.75 -9.66
C VAL A 252 -18.07 0.97 -9.17
N ALA A 253 -18.26 1.92 -8.23
CA ALA A 253 -19.57 2.26 -7.69
C ALA A 253 -20.52 2.85 -8.73
N LEU A 254 -20.09 3.89 -9.46
CA LEU A 254 -20.92 4.57 -10.46
C LEU A 254 -21.35 3.62 -11.56
N ARG A 255 -20.43 2.77 -12.06
CA ARG A 255 -20.75 1.78 -13.09
C ARG A 255 -21.80 0.78 -12.59
N GLY A 256 -21.68 0.32 -11.34
CA GLY A 256 -22.67 -0.56 -10.71
C GLY A 256 -24.06 0.09 -10.64
N VAL A 257 -24.15 1.30 -10.09
CA VAL A 257 -25.40 2.04 -9.94
C VAL A 257 -26.06 2.33 -11.31
N GLN A 258 -25.27 2.74 -12.29
CA GLN A 258 -25.75 3.01 -13.65
C GLN A 258 -26.27 1.75 -14.34
N ALA A 259 -25.63 0.60 -14.13
CA ALA A 259 -26.09 -0.67 -14.67
C ALA A 259 -27.39 -1.15 -14.00
N LEU A 260 -27.55 -0.91 -12.68
CA LEU A 260 -28.73 -1.35 -11.93
C LEU A 260 -29.96 -0.47 -12.20
N GLY A 261 -29.80 0.86 -12.26
CA GLY A 261 -30.90 1.82 -12.30
C GLY A 261 -32.00 1.54 -13.36
N PRO A 262 -31.65 1.16 -14.61
CA PRO A 262 -32.62 0.80 -15.65
C PRO A 262 -33.38 -0.52 -15.40
N LEU A 263 -32.88 -1.38 -14.51
CA LEU A 263 -33.41 -2.72 -14.24
C LEU A 263 -34.50 -2.73 -13.15
N LEU A 264 -34.65 -1.62 -12.43
CA LEU A 264 -35.56 -1.49 -11.30
C LEU A 264 -36.94 -0.99 -11.74
N ALA A 265 -37.99 -1.54 -11.12
CA ALA A 265 -39.35 -1.02 -11.22
C ALA A 265 -39.42 0.34 -10.52
N ARG A 266 -40.21 1.26 -11.08
CA ARG A 266 -40.33 2.65 -10.59
C ARG A 266 -41.77 2.98 -10.23
N ASP A 267 -41.93 3.78 -9.18
CA ASP A 267 -43.21 4.35 -8.78
C ASP A 267 -43.64 5.52 -9.69
N ALA A 268 -44.77 6.14 -9.37
CA ALA A 268 -45.29 7.28 -10.14
C ALA A 268 -44.40 8.55 -10.07
N ALA A 269 -43.53 8.65 -9.06
CA ALA A 269 -42.56 9.73 -8.92
C ALA A 269 -41.22 9.41 -9.61
N GLY A 270 -41.07 8.20 -10.16
CA GLY A 270 -39.86 7.73 -10.83
C GLY A 270 -38.83 7.11 -9.89
N ASN A 271 -39.16 6.87 -8.62
CA ASN A 271 -38.24 6.28 -7.65
C ASN A 271 -38.29 4.74 -7.69
N PRO A 272 -37.16 4.04 -7.49
CA PRO A 272 -37.15 2.59 -7.29
C PRO A 272 -38.11 2.12 -6.19
N ILE A 273 -38.86 1.06 -6.48
CA ILE A 273 -39.80 0.46 -5.51
C ILE A 273 -39.05 -0.55 -4.63
N GLU A 274 -39.14 -0.40 -3.30
CA GLU A 274 -38.71 -1.40 -2.32
C GLU A 274 -39.92 -2.18 -1.79
N GLN A 275 -39.79 -3.52 -1.72
CA GLN A 275 -40.77 -4.40 -1.09
C GLN A 275 -40.04 -5.50 -0.32
N ASP A 276 -40.41 -5.69 0.96
CA ASP A 276 -39.88 -6.76 1.82
C ASP A 276 -38.33 -6.79 1.91
N GLY A 277 -37.68 -5.62 1.88
CA GLY A 277 -36.20 -5.51 1.92
C GLY A 277 -35.50 -5.89 0.62
N GLU A 278 -36.24 -5.97 -0.49
CA GLU A 278 -35.72 -6.13 -1.85
C GLU A 278 -36.14 -4.94 -2.74
N LEU A 279 -35.27 -4.49 -3.64
CA LEU A 279 -35.69 -3.60 -4.72
C LEU A 279 -36.39 -4.41 -5.82
N VAL A 280 -37.57 -3.97 -6.21
CA VAL A 280 -38.41 -4.67 -7.18
C VAL A 280 -37.80 -4.51 -8.58
N LEU A 281 -37.53 -5.64 -9.23
CA LEU A 281 -37.08 -5.67 -10.62
C LEU A 281 -38.23 -5.32 -11.58
N ALA A 282 -37.93 -4.60 -12.66
CA ALA A 282 -38.91 -4.34 -13.71
C ALA A 282 -39.39 -5.65 -14.39
N GLU A 283 -40.57 -5.60 -15.01
CA GLU A 283 -41.14 -6.77 -15.67
C GLU A 283 -40.20 -7.33 -16.75
N GLY A 284 -39.98 -8.65 -16.73
CA GLY A 284 -39.10 -9.33 -17.68
C GLY A 284 -37.60 -9.25 -17.38
N VAL A 285 -37.16 -8.53 -16.36
CA VAL A 285 -35.73 -8.39 -16.00
C VAL A 285 -35.16 -9.64 -15.32
N ARG A 286 -35.90 -10.20 -14.35
CA ARG A 286 -35.44 -11.33 -13.52
C ARG A 286 -35.00 -12.51 -14.39
N GLY A 287 -33.73 -12.90 -14.27
CA GLY A 287 -33.13 -14.01 -14.99
C GLY A 287 -32.84 -13.74 -16.48
N ASN A 288 -33.06 -12.52 -16.97
CA ASN A 288 -32.87 -12.15 -18.38
C ASN A 288 -31.87 -11.01 -18.57
N ALA A 289 -31.90 -9.98 -17.72
CA ALA A 289 -31.00 -8.82 -17.83
C ALA A 289 -29.69 -9.04 -17.05
N ARG A 290 -28.58 -8.54 -17.60
CA ARG A 290 -27.26 -8.63 -16.97
C ARG A 290 -26.92 -7.38 -16.17
N ILE A 291 -26.13 -7.54 -15.12
CA ILE A 291 -25.46 -6.44 -14.42
C ILE A 291 -24.02 -6.30 -14.93
N GLU A 292 -23.57 -5.06 -15.15
CA GLU A 292 -22.29 -4.73 -15.77
C GLU A 292 -21.51 -3.72 -14.90
N GLY A 293 -21.44 -3.94 -13.59
CA GLY A 293 -20.64 -3.14 -12.66
C GLY A 293 -20.81 -3.58 -11.21
N GLY A 294 -20.17 -2.83 -10.30
CA GLY A 294 -20.20 -3.07 -8.86
C GLY A 294 -19.10 -4.03 -8.37
N LEU A 295 -18.84 -3.99 -7.07
CA LEU A 295 -17.83 -4.82 -6.43
C LEU A 295 -18.29 -6.28 -6.36
N PRO A 296 -17.40 -7.28 -6.50
CA PRO A 296 -17.73 -8.65 -6.16
C PRO A 296 -18.25 -8.74 -4.71
N ALA A 297 -19.37 -9.43 -4.51
CA ALA A 297 -19.91 -9.67 -3.18
C ALA A 297 -18.88 -10.36 -2.27
N VAL A 298 -18.90 -10.04 -0.98
CA VAL A 298 -18.04 -10.66 0.04
C VAL A 298 -18.31 -12.16 0.09
N SER A 299 -19.59 -12.53 0.07
CA SER A 299 -20.06 -13.90 0.00
C SER A 299 -21.21 -14.05 -1.00
N GLY A 300 -21.29 -15.21 -1.65
CA GLY A 300 -22.37 -15.55 -2.56
C GLY A 300 -22.22 -14.96 -3.97
N LYS A 301 -23.19 -15.27 -4.83
CA LYS A 301 -23.15 -14.89 -6.25
C LYS A 301 -23.84 -13.55 -6.44
N GLY A 302 -23.08 -12.48 -6.52
CA GLY A 302 -23.63 -11.16 -6.78
C GLY A 302 -22.64 -10.01 -6.79
N ARG A 303 -23.19 -8.81 -6.87
CA ARG A 303 -22.46 -7.54 -6.96
C ARG A 303 -22.96 -6.52 -5.95
N CYS A 304 -22.03 -5.88 -5.26
CA CYS A 304 -22.26 -4.86 -4.26
C CYS A 304 -22.13 -3.46 -4.84
N MET A 305 -23.04 -2.56 -4.45
CA MET A 305 -23.03 -1.17 -4.90
C MET A 305 -23.83 -0.25 -3.96
N PRO A 306 -23.65 1.08 -4.08
CA PRO A 306 -24.52 2.06 -3.45
C PRO A 306 -26.00 1.92 -3.84
N ASP A 307 -26.89 2.44 -2.99
CA ASP A 307 -28.33 2.51 -3.28
C ASP A 307 -28.64 3.66 -4.26
N PRO A 308 -29.26 3.41 -5.42
CA PRO A 308 -29.54 4.45 -6.43
C PRO A 308 -30.65 5.43 -6.02
N ARG A 309 -31.30 5.25 -4.87
CA ARG A 309 -32.41 6.11 -4.44
C ARG A 309 -31.88 7.45 -3.90
N PRO A 310 -32.46 8.60 -4.31
CA PRO A 310 -31.95 9.92 -3.92
C PRO A 310 -31.84 10.16 -2.42
N ASP A 311 -32.70 9.54 -1.60
CA ASP A 311 -32.72 9.67 -0.15
C ASP A 311 -31.74 8.74 0.59
N ARG A 312 -31.10 7.81 -0.13
CA ARG A 312 -30.17 6.80 0.42
C ARG A 312 -28.83 6.72 -0.29
N PHE A 313 -28.65 7.43 -1.40
CA PHE A 313 -27.44 7.35 -2.22
C PHE A 313 -26.20 7.84 -1.46
N GLU A 314 -25.29 6.91 -1.17
CA GLU A 314 -24.00 7.14 -0.52
C GLU A 314 -22.92 6.40 -1.32
N LEU A 315 -22.06 7.14 -2.03
CA LEU A 315 -21.08 6.54 -2.95
C LEU A 315 -20.05 5.66 -2.23
N ASP A 316 -19.73 6.02 -0.99
CA ASP A 316 -18.70 5.42 -0.15
C ASP A 316 -19.15 4.13 0.55
N THR A 317 -20.42 3.73 0.44
CA THR A 317 -20.98 2.61 1.21
C THR A 317 -21.72 1.61 0.32
N LEU A 318 -21.49 0.31 0.56
CA LEU A 318 -22.14 -0.78 -0.17
C LEU A 318 -23.47 -1.16 0.51
N GLN A 319 -24.56 -0.60 0.01
CA GLN A 319 -25.89 -0.71 0.61
C GLN A 319 -26.80 -1.75 -0.08
N LEU A 320 -26.45 -2.21 -1.28
CA LEU A 320 -27.21 -3.18 -2.05
C LEU A 320 -26.37 -4.38 -2.46
N CYS A 321 -26.94 -5.58 -2.36
CA CYS A 321 -26.41 -6.79 -3.00
C CYS A 321 -27.31 -7.26 -4.15
N VAL A 322 -26.79 -7.18 -5.38
CA VAL A 322 -27.45 -7.65 -6.60
C VAL A 322 -27.06 -9.10 -6.85
N ALA A 323 -27.94 -10.05 -6.54
CA ALA A 323 -27.68 -11.47 -6.71
C ALA A 323 -27.80 -11.89 -8.19
N THR A 324 -26.86 -12.72 -8.67
CA THR A 324 -26.75 -13.10 -10.08
C THR A 324 -26.65 -14.61 -10.30
N ASP A 325 -26.97 -15.06 -11.52
CA ASP A 325 -26.53 -16.37 -12.02
C ASP A 325 -25.07 -16.34 -12.55
N ASP A 326 -24.56 -17.47 -13.03
CA ASP A 326 -23.20 -17.59 -13.60
C ASP A 326 -22.98 -16.81 -14.90
N ALA A 327 -24.06 -16.31 -15.51
CA ALA A 327 -24.04 -15.49 -16.71
C ALA A 327 -24.35 -14.02 -16.41
N HIS A 328 -24.14 -13.59 -15.15
CA HIS A 328 -24.37 -12.25 -14.63
C HIS A 328 -25.82 -11.76 -14.69
N ARG A 329 -26.79 -12.66 -14.87
CA ARG A 329 -28.20 -12.26 -14.97
C ARG A 329 -28.77 -11.99 -13.58
N VAL A 330 -29.40 -10.83 -13.43
CA VAL A 330 -29.94 -10.37 -12.14
C VAL A 330 -31.13 -11.24 -11.74
N THR A 331 -31.08 -11.77 -10.53
CA THR A 331 -32.15 -12.62 -9.95
C THR A 331 -32.93 -11.88 -8.87
N LYS A 332 -32.22 -11.17 -7.99
CA LYS A 332 -32.75 -10.39 -6.87
C LYS A 332 -31.83 -9.21 -6.54
N VAL A 333 -32.38 -8.20 -5.88
CA VAL A 333 -31.63 -7.03 -5.39
C VAL A 333 -32.00 -6.86 -3.93
N PHE A 334 -31.06 -7.20 -3.05
CA PHE A 334 -31.23 -7.10 -1.61
C PHE A 334 -30.83 -5.72 -1.13
N VAL A 335 -31.69 -5.09 -0.33
CA VAL A 335 -31.32 -3.92 0.47
C VAL A 335 -30.65 -4.44 1.73
N GLU A 336 -29.38 -4.10 1.92
CA GLU A 336 -28.62 -4.53 3.08
C GLU A 336 -29.16 -3.88 4.34
N THR A 337 -29.15 -4.64 5.43
CA THR A 337 -29.66 -4.18 6.73
C THR A 337 -28.55 -4.37 7.75
N PRO A 338 -28.10 -3.31 8.45
CA PRO A 338 -27.08 -3.42 9.48
C PRO A 338 -27.41 -4.52 10.51
N GLY A 339 -26.43 -5.37 10.80
CA GLY A 339 -26.57 -6.52 11.70
C GLY A 339 -27.20 -7.78 11.07
N VAL A 340 -27.53 -7.75 9.78
CA VAL A 340 -28.05 -8.92 9.03
C VAL A 340 -26.99 -9.42 8.07
N VAL A 341 -26.73 -10.73 8.09
CA VAL A 341 -25.77 -11.41 7.19
C VAL A 341 -26.54 -12.29 6.22
N ARG A 342 -26.28 -12.15 4.92
CA ARG A 342 -26.94 -12.90 3.82
C ARG A 342 -25.92 -13.67 2.99
N PRO A 343 -25.53 -14.91 3.36
CA PRO A 343 -24.48 -15.66 2.69
C PRO A 343 -24.67 -15.88 1.18
N GLU A 344 -25.90 -15.82 0.68
CA GLU A 344 -26.25 -15.96 -0.72
C GLU A 344 -25.85 -14.75 -1.59
N CYS A 345 -25.72 -13.57 -0.99
CA CYS A 345 -25.27 -12.32 -1.59
C CYS A 345 -25.04 -11.32 -0.46
N GLN A 346 -23.78 -11.10 -0.08
CA GLN A 346 -23.40 -10.31 1.09
C GLN A 346 -22.49 -9.14 0.73
N CYS A 347 -22.87 -7.93 1.13
CA CYS A 347 -22.04 -6.72 1.09
C CYS A 347 -21.60 -6.23 2.48
N THR A 348 -21.93 -7.00 3.52
CA THR A 348 -21.55 -6.73 4.90
C THR A 348 -20.35 -7.56 5.34
N SER A 349 -19.75 -7.23 6.49
CA SER A 349 -18.87 -8.15 7.23
C SER A 349 -19.68 -9.28 7.87
N GLY A 350 -18.99 -10.26 8.46
CA GLY A 350 -19.56 -11.41 9.15
C GLY A 350 -20.44 -11.06 10.36
N ASP A 351 -20.36 -9.83 10.88
CA ASP A 351 -21.25 -9.30 11.93
C ASP A 351 -22.44 -8.47 11.38
N GLY A 352 -22.58 -8.36 10.06
CA GLY A 352 -23.63 -7.59 9.41
C GLY A 352 -23.34 -6.10 9.27
N THR A 353 -22.11 -5.64 9.50
CA THR A 353 -21.73 -4.23 9.28
C THR A 353 -21.54 -3.92 7.80
N LEU A 354 -22.14 -2.82 7.31
CA LEU A 354 -21.95 -2.36 5.92
C LEU A 354 -20.48 -2.05 5.64
N GLN A 355 -20.00 -2.48 4.47
CA GLN A 355 -18.62 -2.28 4.04
C GLN A 355 -18.47 -1.05 3.14
N PRO A 356 -17.29 -0.42 3.14
CA PRO A 356 -17.03 0.73 2.28
C PRO A 356 -16.89 0.29 0.82
N THR A 357 -17.20 1.19 -0.10
CA THR A 357 -16.78 1.10 -1.49
C THR A 357 -15.26 1.30 -1.55
N THR A 358 -14.58 0.43 -2.28
CA THR A 358 -13.12 0.45 -2.46
C THR A 358 -12.74 0.24 -3.92
N ALA A 359 -11.47 0.48 -4.26
CA ALA A 359 -10.92 0.17 -5.58
C ALA A 359 -11.02 -1.34 -5.88
N LEU A 360 -10.92 -1.70 -7.15
CA LEU A 360 -11.00 -3.10 -7.61
C LEU A 360 -9.73 -3.50 -8.35
N ILE A 361 -9.10 -4.58 -7.93
CA ILE A 361 -7.98 -5.18 -8.66
C ILE A 361 -8.52 -5.94 -9.87
N VAL A 362 -7.95 -5.70 -11.04
CA VAL A 362 -8.24 -6.41 -12.28
C VAL A 362 -6.96 -6.96 -12.91
N ARG A 363 -7.05 -8.09 -13.61
CA ARG A 363 -5.93 -8.75 -14.30
C ARG A 363 -6.18 -8.84 -15.80
N PHE A 364 -5.14 -8.67 -16.60
CA PHE A 364 -5.20 -8.88 -18.04
C PHE A 364 -5.05 -10.37 -18.41
N PHE A 365 -6.00 -10.88 -19.20
CA PHE A 365 -5.99 -12.23 -19.77
C PHE A 365 -5.89 -12.14 -21.29
N GLU A 366 -4.98 -12.91 -21.89
CA GLU A 366 -4.66 -12.84 -23.32
C GLU A 366 -5.37 -13.90 -24.17
N ARG A 367 -5.99 -14.91 -23.54
CA ARG A 367 -6.62 -16.02 -24.25
C ARG A 367 -8.11 -15.76 -24.46
N GLU A 368 -8.58 -15.95 -25.70
CA GLU A 368 -10.00 -15.85 -26.06
C GLU A 368 -10.86 -16.83 -25.24
N GLU A 369 -10.32 -18.00 -24.88
CA GLU A 369 -11.00 -18.98 -24.01
C GLU A 369 -11.25 -18.46 -22.59
N ASP A 370 -10.32 -17.68 -22.04
CA ASP A 370 -10.45 -17.08 -20.70
C ASP A 370 -11.42 -15.89 -20.72
N CYS A 371 -11.41 -15.13 -21.82
CA CYS A 371 -12.20 -13.91 -21.97
C CYS A 371 -13.63 -14.15 -22.43
N GLY A 372 -13.89 -15.19 -23.22
CA GLY A 372 -15.19 -15.37 -23.88
C GLY A 372 -15.62 -14.12 -24.66
N ASP A 373 -16.83 -13.63 -24.39
CA ASP A 373 -17.40 -12.44 -25.05
C ASP A 373 -16.61 -11.14 -24.75
N ALA A 374 -15.81 -11.11 -23.66
CA ALA A 374 -15.01 -9.95 -23.27
C ALA A 374 -13.74 -9.77 -24.10
N PHE A 375 -13.44 -10.69 -25.02
CA PHE A 375 -12.20 -10.65 -25.79
C PHE A 375 -12.18 -9.45 -26.75
N HIS A 376 -11.27 -8.52 -26.50
CA HIS A 376 -11.22 -7.23 -27.17
C HIS A 376 -9.83 -6.97 -27.81
N ALA A 377 -9.76 -6.02 -28.75
CA ALA A 377 -8.51 -5.51 -29.32
C ALA A 377 -8.32 -4.05 -28.91
N PHE A 378 -7.29 -3.77 -28.12
CA PHE A 378 -6.98 -2.45 -27.58
C PHE A 378 -6.26 -1.55 -28.59
N PRO A 379 -6.20 -0.21 -28.36
CA PRO A 379 -5.60 0.74 -29.31
C PRO A 379 -4.13 0.48 -29.68
N ASP A 380 -3.35 -0.17 -28.82
CA ASP A 380 -1.95 -0.56 -29.10
C ASP A 380 -1.82 -1.89 -29.86
N GLY A 381 -2.95 -2.53 -30.21
CA GLY A 381 -2.99 -3.82 -30.89
C GLY A 381 -2.90 -5.03 -29.96
N THR A 382 -2.78 -4.84 -28.64
CA THR A 382 -2.91 -5.94 -27.68
C THR A 382 -4.33 -6.53 -27.74
N ARG A 383 -4.45 -7.84 -27.52
CA ARG A 383 -5.73 -8.56 -27.58
C ARG A 383 -5.92 -9.38 -26.32
N GLY A 384 -7.11 -9.29 -25.72
CA GLY A 384 -7.38 -9.88 -24.42
C GLY A 384 -8.55 -9.21 -23.73
N CYS A 385 -8.61 -9.35 -22.40
CA CYS A 385 -9.62 -8.73 -21.56
C CYS A 385 -9.07 -8.43 -20.16
N TRP A 386 -9.63 -7.43 -19.49
CA TRP A 386 -9.39 -7.14 -18.08
C TRP A 386 -10.53 -7.71 -17.24
N LEU A 387 -10.23 -8.67 -16.35
CA LEU A 387 -11.22 -9.32 -15.49
C LEU A 387 -10.88 -9.12 -14.01
N ASP A 388 -11.91 -9.07 -13.17
CA ASP A 388 -11.79 -8.88 -11.71
C ASP A 388 -11.68 -10.17 -10.88
N ALA A 389 -11.69 -11.32 -11.54
CA ALA A 389 -11.52 -12.63 -10.92
C ALA A 389 -10.87 -13.60 -11.93
N VAL A 390 -10.23 -14.65 -11.41
CA VAL A 390 -9.62 -15.68 -12.26
C VAL A 390 -10.73 -16.52 -12.90
N PRO A 391 -10.77 -16.66 -14.24
CA PRO A 391 -11.68 -17.60 -14.90
C PRO A 391 -11.48 -19.03 -14.39
N GLY A 392 -12.54 -19.65 -13.89
CA GLY A 392 -12.48 -20.99 -13.27
C GLY A 392 -12.11 -20.99 -11.77
N GLY A 393 -11.87 -19.81 -11.18
CA GLY A 393 -11.57 -19.63 -9.76
C GLY A 393 -10.14 -20.01 -9.35
N VAL A 394 -9.79 -19.69 -8.11
CA VAL A 394 -8.55 -20.13 -7.45
C VAL A 394 -8.90 -21.15 -6.39
N ALA A 395 -8.07 -22.18 -6.21
CA ALA A 395 -8.23 -23.12 -5.10
C ALA A 395 -7.96 -22.39 -3.78
N THR A 396 -8.97 -22.37 -2.91
CA THR A 396 -8.91 -21.66 -1.62
C THR A 396 -9.55 -22.51 -0.51
N PRO A 397 -9.15 -22.35 0.76
CA PRO A 397 -9.76 -23.04 1.90
C PRO A 397 -11.24 -22.72 2.15
N ALA A 398 -11.75 -21.59 1.66
CA ALA A 398 -13.15 -21.21 1.85
C ALA A 398 -14.10 -22.28 1.26
N ALA A 399 -14.92 -22.92 2.11
CA ALA A 399 -15.85 -24.00 1.77
C ALA A 399 -16.98 -23.60 0.78
N ARG A 400 -16.99 -22.33 0.34
CA ARG A 400 -17.98 -21.71 -0.54
C ARG A 400 -17.37 -21.17 -1.83
N SER A 401 -16.19 -21.61 -2.25
CA SER A 401 -15.58 -21.18 -3.52
C SER A 401 -16.49 -21.38 -4.73
N ALA A 402 -17.35 -22.42 -4.74
CA ALA A 402 -18.39 -22.62 -5.77
C ALA A 402 -19.50 -21.53 -5.79
N ALA A 403 -19.55 -20.67 -4.77
CA ALA A 403 -20.45 -19.54 -4.64
C ALA A 403 -19.80 -18.19 -4.99
N GLN A 404 -18.57 -18.18 -5.52
CA GLN A 404 -17.91 -16.95 -5.96
C GLN A 404 -18.72 -16.20 -7.04
N PRO A 405 -18.72 -14.86 -7.02
CA PRO A 405 -19.25 -14.07 -8.13
C PRO A 405 -18.54 -14.43 -9.45
N PRO A 406 -19.28 -14.55 -10.56
CA PRO A 406 -18.65 -14.77 -11.87
C PRO A 406 -17.75 -13.57 -12.25
N PRO A 407 -16.62 -13.79 -12.97
CA PRO A 407 -15.70 -12.72 -13.37
C PRO A 407 -16.34 -11.69 -14.31
N MET A 408 -16.11 -10.40 -14.08
CA MET A 408 -16.66 -9.29 -14.87
C MET A 408 -15.57 -8.55 -15.64
N GLU A 409 -15.92 -8.04 -16.82
CA GLU A 409 -15.00 -7.27 -17.66
C GLU A 409 -14.91 -5.79 -17.32
N TRP A 410 -13.70 -5.24 -17.45
CA TRP A 410 -13.35 -3.84 -17.14
C TRP A 410 -12.51 -3.18 -18.23
N ASN A 411 -12.63 -3.65 -19.48
CA ASN A 411 -11.82 -3.23 -20.63
C ASN A 411 -11.82 -1.71 -20.88
N ASP A 412 -12.95 -1.06 -20.64
CA ASP A 412 -13.19 0.37 -20.86
C ASP A 412 -12.73 1.25 -19.70
N GLU A 413 -12.43 0.68 -18.53
CA GLU A 413 -11.95 1.39 -17.34
C GLU A 413 -10.42 1.35 -17.20
N VAL A 414 -9.74 0.46 -17.91
CA VAL A 414 -8.28 0.36 -17.91
C VAL A 414 -7.69 1.08 -19.14
N ARG A 415 -6.80 2.05 -18.91
CA ARG A 415 -6.24 2.94 -19.96
C ARG A 415 -4.80 2.63 -20.33
N LEU A 416 -4.37 1.39 -20.09
CA LEU A 416 -3.00 0.92 -20.30
C LEU A 416 -2.99 -0.56 -20.71
N SER A 417 -1.84 -1.04 -21.22
CA SER A 417 -1.53 -2.47 -21.29
C SER A 417 -0.36 -2.83 -20.39
N LEU A 418 -0.35 -4.08 -19.92
CA LEU A 418 0.77 -4.69 -19.20
C LEU A 418 1.29 -5.85 -20.03
N PRO A 419 2.26 -5.62 -20.93
CA PRO A 419 2.81 -6.68 -21.78
C PRO A 419 3.54 -7.75 -20.97
N ASP A 420 3.98 -7.41 -19.74
CA ASP A 420 4.60 -8.36 -18.81
C ASP A 420 5.89 -8.92 -19.40
N GLU A 421 6.77 -8.05 -19.91
CA GLU A 421 8.05 -8.49 -20.46
C GLU A 421 9.01 -8.82 -19.32
N ASP A 422 9.18 -10.12 -19.06
CA ASP A 422 9.85 -10.61 -17.86
C ASP A 422 11.32 -10.98 -18.10
N VAL A 423 11.61 -11.62 -19.24
CA VAL A 423 12.95 -12.08 -19.59
C VAL A 423 13.33 -11.59 -20.97
N PHE A 424 14.54 -11.06 -21.11
CA PHE A 424 15.04 -10.44 -22.34
C PHE A 424 16.25 -11.22 -22.86
N ALA A 425 16.36 -11.37 -24.17
CA ALA A 425 17.51 -11.99 -24.84
C ALA A 425 18.35 -10.93 -25.57
N ILE A 426 19.57 -10.68 -25.09
CA ILE A 426 20.53 -9.75 -25.68
C ILE A 426 21.50 -10.51 -26.59
N ASP A 427 21.63 -10.10 -27.85
CA ASP A 427 22.65 -10.64 -28.76
C ASP A 427 24.05 -10.16 -28.33
N VAL A 428 25.00 -11.08 -28.16
CA VAL A 428 26.34 -10.78 -27.64
C VAL A 428 27.21 -9.98 -28.61
N ASN A 429 26.90 -10.03 -29.90
CA ASN A 429 27.65 -9.33 -30.94
C ASN A 429 27.04 -7.95 -31.23
N ALA A 430 25.72 -7.89 -31.41
CA ALA A 430 24.98 -6.67 -31.73
C ALA A 430 24.74 -5.78 -30.49
N LEU A 431 24.67 -6.37 -29.30
CA LEU A 431 24.38 -5.68 -28.03
C LEU A 431 23.00 -5.01 -28.04
N GLU A 432 22.00 -5.75 -28.52
CA GLU A 432 20.60 -5.31 -28.61
C GLU A 432 19.68 -6.41 -28.08
N VAL A 433 18.54 -6.01 -27.50
CA VAL A 433 17.46 -6.95 -27.15
C VAL A 433 16.84 -7.47 -28.44
N THR A 434 16.89 -8.79 -28.61
CA THR A 434 16.36 -9.49 -29.79
C THR A 434 14.99 -10.12 -29.54
N ARG A 435 14.64 -10.35 -28.26
CA ARG A 435 13.41 -11.02 -27.85
C ARG A 435 13.09 -10.72 -26.38
N ALA A 436 11.80 -10.65 -26.07
CA ALA A 436 11.26 -10.70 -24.70
C ALA A 436 10.35 -11.92 -24.53
N PHE A 437 10.19 -12.38 -23.29
CA PHE A 437 9.30 -13.46 -22.87
C PHE A 437 8.40 -12.95 -21.74
N SER A 438 7.12 -13.35 -21.76
CA SER A 438 6.10 -12.91 -20.81
C SER A 438 5.43 -14.07 -20.08
N GLY A 439 4.79 -13.79 -18.95
CA GLY A 439 4.12 -14.80 -18.11
C GLY A 439 5.09 -15.76 -17.43
N VAL A 440 6.28 -15.28 -17.07
CA VAL A 440 7.34 -16.06 -16.43
C VAL A 440 7.11 -16.18 -14.92
N GLY A 441 6.68 -15.10 -14.27
CA GLY A 441 6.39 -15.03 -12.83
C GLY A 441 6.26 -13.58 -12.36
N THR A 442 5.95 -13.38 -11.07
CA THR A 442 5.81 -12.05 -10.44
C THR A 442 7.14 -11.50 -9.95
N ILE A 443 7.93 -12.35 -9.28
CA ILE A 443 9.27 -12.01 -8.76
C ILE A 443 10.26 -13.04 -9.29
N LEU A 444 11.21 -12.61 -10.12
CA LEU A 444 12.21 -13.50 -10.73
C LEU A 444 13.55 -13.34 -10.01
N PHE A 445 14.06 -14.42 -9.44
CA PHE A 445 15.28 -14.40 -8.63
C PHE A 445 16.54 -14.75 -9.43
N GLY A 446 16.57 -15.96 -10.00
CA GLY A 446 17.76 -16.55 -10.60
C GLY A 446 17.46 -17.24 -11.92
N MET A 447 18.48 -17.44 -12.75
CA MET A 447 18.35 -18.05 -14.07
C MET A 447 19.50 -19.00 -14.39
N ALA A 448 19.19 -20.10 -15.06
CA ALA A 448 20.18 -21.06 -15.55
C ALA A 448 19.80 -21.59 -16.94
N VAL A 449 20.73 -21.54 -17.89
CA VAL A 449 20.57 -22.17 -19.21
C VAL A 449 21.01 -23.62 -19.13
N ARG A 450 20.17 -24.54 -19.60
CA ARG A 450 20.50 -25.97 -19.63
C ARG A 450 21.54 -26.24 -20.73
N PRO A 451 22.73 -26.79 -20.41
CA PRO A 451 23.79 -27.07 -21.39
C PRO A 451 23.29 -27.87 -22.59
N GLY A 452 23.73 -27.49 -23.79
CA GLY A 452 23.42 -28.21 -25.03
C GLY A 452 21.97 -28.13 -25.49
N SER A 453 21.15 -27.23 -24.93
CA SER A 453 19.72 -27.11 -25.26
C SER A 453 19.26 -25.66 -25.44
N ASP A 454 18.08 -25.48 -26.02
CA ASP A 454 17.38 -24.19 -26.13
C ASP A 454 16.45 -23.96 -24.91
N GLN A 455 16.85 -24.43 -23.72
CA GLN A 455 16.03 -24.35 -22.50
C GLN A 455 16.67 -23.43 -21.46
N LEU A 456 15.89 -22.44 -21.02
CA LEU A 456 16.23 -21.54 -19.92
C LEU A 456 15.29 -21.81 -18.74
N PHE A 457 15.84 -21.92 -17.54
CA PHE A 457 15.09 -22.15 -16.31
C PHE A 457 15.17 -20.91 -15.45
N VAL A 458 14.02 -20.39 -15.03
CA VAL A 458 13.88 -19.17 -14.25
C VAL A 458 13.25 -19.51 -12.90
N LEU A 459 13.96 -19.21 -11.82
CA LEU A 459 13.52 -19.43 -10.46
C LEU A 459 12.72 -18.21 -10.00
N ASN A 460 11.47 -18.38 -9.61
CA ASN A 460 10.55 -17.27 -9.35
C ASN A 460 9.45 -17.62 -8.34
N THR A 461 8.67 -16.60 -7.96
CA THR A 461 7.35 -16.76 -7.33
C THR A 461 6.26 -16.11 -8.17
N GLU A 462 5.03 -16.60 -8.04
CA GLU A 462 3.82 -15.98 -8.63
C GLU A 462 2.83 -15.60 -7.53
N ALA A 463 2.33 -14.37 -7.56
CA ALA A 463 1.35 -13.84 -6.62
C ALA A 463 -0.11 -14.17 -7.00
N GLN A 464 -0.95 -14.38 -6.00
CA GLN A 464 -2.40 -14.65 -6.12
C GLN A 464 -3.28 -13.44 -5.75
N ASN A 465 -2.81 -12.22 -6.01
CA ASN A 465 -3.45 -10.96 -5.54
C ASN A 465 -4.81 -10.60 -6.17
N LEU A 466 -5.29 -11.37 -7.15
CA LEU A 466 -6.66 -11.25 -7.66
C LEU A 466 -7.68 -11.99 -6.77
N THR A 467 -7.22 -12.93 -5.94
CA THR A 467 -8.05 -13.61 -4.95
C THR A 467 -8.18 -12.72 -3.73
N ARG A 468 -9.42 -12.46 -3.32
CA ARG A 468 -9.69 -11.54 -2.21
C ARG A 468 -9.68 -12.21 -0.86
N PHE A 469 -9.26 -11.39 0.08
CA PHE A 469 -9.28 -11.48 1.53
C PHE A 469 -8.24 -12.39 2.16
N GLU A 470 -7.72 -11.92 3.29
CA GLU A 470 -7.01 -12.74 4.27
C GLU A 470 -8.02 -13.38 5.24
N GLY A 471 -7.53 -14.13 6.22
CA GLY A 471 -8.36 -14.76 7.26
C GLY A 471 -8.97 -16.10 6.83
N HIS A 472 -9.73 -16.73 7.72
CA HIS A 472 -10.27 -18.08 7.51
C HIS A 472 -11.31 -18.15 6.39
N GLY A 473 -11.95 -17.03 6.06
CA GLY A 473 -12.96 -16.95 5.01
C GLY A 473 -14.28 -17.61 5.39
N ASN A 474 -14.66 -17.56 6.67
CA ASN A 474 -15.93 -18.10 7.17
C ASN A 474 -17.14 -17.28 6.69
N GLY A 475 -16.95 -15.96 6.57
CA GLY A 475 -17.87 -14.96 6.10
C GLY A 475 -17.67 -14.56 4.64
N SER A 476 -16.66 -15.11 3.94
CA SER A 476 -16.37 -14.80 2.53
C SER A 476 -16.48 -16.01 1.60
N SER A 477 -16.42 -15.77 0.28
CA SER A 477 -16.32 -16.83 -0.75
C SER A 477 -14.88 -17.11 -1.21
N THR A 478 -13.91 -16.30 -0.78
CA THR A 478 -12.50 -16.37 -1.15
C THR A 478 -11.61 -16.06 0.05
N THR A 479 -10.43 -16.66 0.09
CA THR A 479 -9.33 -16.24 0.96
C THR A 479 -7.99 -16.66 0.36
N VAL A 480 -6.94 -15.87 0.58
CA VAL A 480 -5.55 -16.19 0.22
C VAL A 480 -4.77 -16.84 1.37
N ILE A 481 -5.39 -17.12 2.52
CA ILE A 481 -4.71 -17.72 3.68
C ILE A 481 -3.94 -18.98 3.29
N GLY A 482 -2.63 -18.98 3.55
CA GLY A 482 -1.73 -20.10 3.19
C GLY A 482 -1.49 -20.29 1.69
N HIS A 483 -2.05 -19.46 0.80
CA HIS A 483 -1.92 -19.57 -0.66
C HIS A 483 -1.73 -18.20 -1.34
N LEU A 484 -0.98 -17.29 -0.73
CA LEU A 484 -0.71 -15.97 -1.32
C LEU A 484 0.27 -16.02 -2.50
N HIS A 485 1.21 -16.97 -2.51
CA HIS A 485 2.23 -17.08 -3.54
C HIS A 485 2.56 -18.54 -3.85
N GLU A 486 2.98 -18.80 -5.08
CA GLU A 486 3.53 -20.09 -5.50
C GLU A 486 5.02 -20.00 -5.81
N SER A 487 5.84 -20.84 -5.19
CA SER A 487 7.24 -21.03 -5.59
C SER A 487 7.34 -21.89 -6.86
N ARG A 488 8.08 -21.39 -7.86
CA ARG A 488 8.10 -21.96 -9.22
C ARG A 488 9.51 -22.06 -9.80
N VAL A 489 9.64 -22.97 -10.77
CA VAL A 489 10.68 -22.92 -11.80
C VAL A 489 10.00 -22.84 -13.16
N THR A 490 10.08 -21.68 -13.81
CA THR A 490 9.51 -21.50 -15.14
C THR A 490 10.52 -21.92 -16.20
N VAL A 491 10.12 -22.79 -17.13
CA VAL A 491 10.95 -23.29 -18.22
C VAL A 491 10.58 -22.59 -19.53
N LEU A 492 11.57 -21.96 -20.16
CA LEU A 492 11.45 -21.25 -21.42
C LEU A 492 12.11 -22.08 -22.53
N ASP A 493 11.36 -22.44 -23.57
CA ASP A 493 11.92 -22.88 -24.86
C ASP A 493 12.30 -21.62 -25.63
N THR A 494 13.57 -21.24 -25.57
CA THR A 494 14.05 -19.94 -26.04
C THR A 494 14.03 -19.84 -27.56
N ARG A 495 14.02 -20.98 -28.26
CA ARG A 495 13.86 -21.05 -29.71
C ARG A 495 12.40 -20.85 -30.11
N ARG A 496 11.47 -21.60 -29.52
CA ARG A 496 10.04 -21.55 -29.89
C ARG A 496 9.28 -20.41 -29.24
N GLY A 497 9.78 -19.85 -28.14
CA GLY A 497 9.07 -18.83 -27.36
C GLY A 497 8.10 -19.36 -26.33
N ARG A 498 8.12 -20.66 -26.04
CA ARG A 498 7.14 -21.26 -25.14
C ARG A 498 7.59 -21.06 -23.70
N VAL A 499 6.79 -20.36 -22.91
CA VAL A 499 6.96 -20.21 -21.46
C VAL A 499 6.09 -21.23 -20.75
N ARG A 500 6.65 -21.94 -19.77
CA ARG A 500 5.89 -22.88 -18.95
C ARG A 500 6.27 -22.76 -17.47
N PRO A 501 5.40 -22.17 -16.65
CA PRO A 501 5.53 -22.21 -15.20
C PRO A 501 5.44 -23.64 -14.65
N VAL A 502 6.28 -23.98 -13.67
CA VAL A 502 6.20 -25.26 -12.94
C VAL A 502 6.13 -24.97 -11.45
N HIS A 503 4.96 -25.20 -10.86
CA HIS A 503 4.75 -25.11 -9.42
C HIS A 503 5.52 -26.21 -8.68
N LEU A 504 6.31 -25.83 -7.66
CA LEU A 504 7.20 -26.76 -6.97
C LEU A 504 6.53 -27.54 -5.83
N ASN A 505 5.41 -27.06 -5.29
CA ASN A 505 4.77 -27.62 -4.09
C ASN A 505 3.45 -28.34 -4.42
N THR A 506 3.41 -29.09 -5.52
CA THR A 506 2.19 -29.77 -6.02
C THR A 506 1.57 -30.80 -5.06
N HIS A 507 2.21 -31.04 -3.91
CA HIS A 507 1.73 -31.92 -2.85
C HIS A 507 0.82 -31.21 -1.85
N VAL A 508 0.85 -29.87 -1.81
CA VAL A 508 0.02 -29.04 -0.93
C VAL A 508 -1.41 -28.99 -1.47
N ASP A 509 -2.38 -29.26 -0.60
CA ASP A 509 -3.81 -29.06 -0.89
C ASP A 509 -4.26 -27.68 -0.39
N TYR A 510 -4.13 -26.66 -1.24
CA TYR A 510 -4.57 -25.29 -0.93
C TYR A 510 -6.09 -25.14 -0.77
N GLY A 511 -6.88 -26.20 -1.00
CA GLY A 511 -8.29 -26.26 -0.61
C GLY A 511 -8.49 -26.51 0.89
N ARG A 512 -7.41 -26.72 1.65
CA ARG A 512 -7.43 -26.96 3.10
C ARG A 512 -6.40 -26.08 3.79
N CYS A 513 -6.80 -25.52 4.93
CA CYS A 513 -5.92 -24.78 5.83
C CYS A 513 -6.51 -24.93 7.24
N CYS A 514 -5.77 -24.78 8.33
CA CYS A 514 -4.35 -24.42 8.43
C CYS A 514 -3.58 -25.38 9.36
N GLU A 515 -4.13 -26.57 9.59
CA GLU A 515 -3.50 -27.57 10.45
C GLU A 515 -2.10 -27.92 9.94
N ARG A 516 -1.12 -27.87 10.86
CA ARG A 516 0.27 -28.15 10.51
C ARG A 516 0.47 -29.64 10.19
N ASP A 517 0.82 -29.91 8.94
CA ASP A 517 1.38 -31.19 8.52
C ASP A 517 2.91 -31.07 8.43
N ALA A 518 3.60 -31.70 9.37
CA ALA A 518 5.06 -31.67 9.44
C ALA A 518 5.74 -32.32 8.22
N GLU A 519 5.13 -33.33 7.60
CA GLU A 519 5.67 -33.94 6.38
C GLU A 519 5.46 -33.04 5.16
N GLU A 520 4.30 -32.38 5.06
CA GLU A 520 4.00 -31.41 4.02
C GLU A 520 4.99 -30.23 4.08
N ASN A 521 5.10 -29.59 5.24
CA ASN A 521 6.04 -28.50 5.52
C ASN A 521 7.49 -28.90 5.18
N ALA A 522 7.91 -30.10 5.61
CA ALA A 522 9.24 -30.61 5.34
C ALA A 522 9.50 -30.87 3.85
N ARG A 523 8.49 -31.09 3.01
CA ARG A 523 8.64 -31.27 1.55
C ARG A 523 8.58 -29.97 0.77
N SER A 524 7.99 -28.92 1.35
CA SER A 524 7.81 -27.64 0.68
C SER A 524 9.12 -26.90 0.41
N LEU A 525 9.13 -26.18 -0.70
CA LEU A 525 10.24 -25.40 -1.21
C LEU A 525 9.77 -23.94 -1.34
N ALA A 526 10.51 -23.03 -0.69
CA ALA A 526 10.16 -21.60 -0.65
C ALA A 526 11.33 -20.72 -1.12
N PHE A 527 11.01 -19.71 -1.92
CA PHE A 527 11.94 -18.69 -2.42
C PHE A 527 13.16 -19.28 -3.15
N PRO A 528 12.97 -19.86 -4.34
CA PRO A 528 14.07 -20.39 -5.14
C PRO A 528 14.90 -19.21 -5.70
N THR A 529 16.13 -19.02 -5.21
CA THR A 529 16.88 -17.76 -5.41
C THR A 529 17.98 -17.79 -6.47
N ALA A 530 18.69 -18.91 -6.61
CA ALA A 530 19.77 -19.08 -7.57
C ALA A 530 19.83 -20.53 -8.06
N GLY A 531 20.33 -20.76 -9.28
CA GLY A 531 20.44 -22.10 -9.84
C GLY A 531 21.66 -22.29 -10.76
N VAL A 532 22.16 -23.51 -10.84
CA VAL A 532 23.24 -23.93 -11.76
C VAL A 532 23.00 -25.35 -12.26
N PHE A 533 23.37 -25.64 -13.51
CA PHE A 533 23.28 -26.98 -14.06
C PHE A 533 24.56 -27.78 -13.85
N SER A 534 24.42 -29.11 -13.75
CA SER A 534 25.51 -30.04 -14.02
C SER A 534 26.02 -29.88 -15.46
N GLU A 535 27.27 -30.24 -15.72
CA GLU A 535 27.89 -30.11 -17.04
C GLU A 535 27.12 -30.91 -18.13
N ASP A 536 26.57 -32.06 -17.75
CA ASP A 536 25.74 -32.91 -18.63
C ASP A 536 24.29 -32.42 -18.80
N GLY A 537 23.91 -31.33 -18.10
CA GLY A 537 22.59 -30.71 -18.14
C GLY A 537 21.46 -31.58 -17.60
N LYS A 538 21.75 -32.65 -16.84
CA LYS A 538 20.72 -33.52 -16.25
C LYS A 538 20.21 -33.02 -14.92
N SER A 539 21.06 -32.41 -14.09
CA SER A 539 20.70 -31.92 -12.76
C SER A 539 20.70 -30.40 -12.74
N LEU A 540 19.62 -29.80 -12.27
CA LEU A 540 19.57 -28.42 -11.83
C LEU A 540 19.75 -28.40 -10.31
N TYR A 541 20.78 -27.71 -9.84
CA TYR A 541 20.96 -27.40 -8.42
C TYR A 541 20.42 -26.00 -8.17
N PHE A 542 19.66 -25.80 -7.09
CA PHE A 542 19.19 -24.48 -6.71
C PHE A 542 19.08 -24.28 -5.20
N THR A 543 19.16 -23.02 -4.77
CA THR A 543 18.88 -22.62 -3.40
C THR A 543 17.41 -22.29 -3.21
N ALA A 544 16.81 -22.74 -2.11
CA ALA A 544 15.47 -22.39 -1.66
C ALA A 544 15.58 -21.71 -0.29
N LEU A 545 15.68 -20.37 -0.32
CA LEU A 545 16.04 -19.52 0.82
C LEU A 545 15.06 -19.70 1.99
N GLY A 546 13.76 -19.68 1.71
CA GLY A 546 12.74 -19.67 2.77
C GLY A 546 12.51 -21.03 3.42
N SER A 547 12.77 -22.10 2.68
CA SER A 547 12.70 -23.48 3.20
C SER A 547 14.05 -23.97 3.75
N ASP A 548 15.09 -23.13 3.71
CA ASP A 548 16.46 -23.42 4.16
C ASP A 548 17.08 -24.68 3.51
N LYS A 549 16.90 -24.83 2.19
CA LYS A 549 17.29 -26.03 1.44
C LYS A 549 18.18 -25.71 0.24
N VAL A 550 19.08 -26.63 -0.05
CA VAL A 550 19.74 -26.76 -1.36
C VAL A 550 19.11 -27.96 -2.05
N VAL A 551 18.59 -27.76 -3.25
CA VAL A 551 17.81 -28.76 -3.99
C VAL A 551 18.56 -29.18 -5.23
N ARG A 552 18.54 -30.48 -5.52
CA ARG A 552 18.97 -31.08 -6.79
C ARG A 552 17.73 -31.67 -7.45
N VAL A 553 17.42 -31.24 -8.66
CA VAL A 553 16.28 -31.77 -9.43
C VAL A 553 16.73 -32.21 -10.81
N ASN A 554 16.23 -33.36 -11.26
CA ASN A 554 16.39 -33.80 -12.63
C ASN A 554 15.64 -32.84 -13.56
N ALA A 555 16.36 -32.24 -14.50
CA ALA A 555 15.83 -31.23 -15.42
C ALA A 555 14.61 -31.74 -16.21
N ASP A 556 14.60 -33.02 -16.60
CA ASP A 556 13.52 -33.62 -17.40
C ASP A 556 12.23 -33.81 -16.58
N ALA A 557 12.32 -33.90 -15.25
CA ALA A 557 11.13 -33.95 -14.38
C ALA A 557 10.32 -32.64 -14.44
N LEU A 558 11.02 -31.51 -14.62
CA LEU A 558 10.42 -30.19 -14.84
C LEU A 558 9.93 -30.02 -16.29
N LEU A 559 10.27 -30.96 -17.19
CA LEU A 559 9.86 -30.92 -18.59
C LEU A 559 8.46 -31.51 -18.85
N GLY A 560 7.82 -32.13 -17.86
CA GLY A 560 6.47 -32.70 -17.94
C GLY A 560 5.45 -32.02 -17.03
N ARG A 561 4.42 -32.77 -16.63
CA ARG A 561 3.59 -32.43 -15.45
C ARG A 561 4.38 -32.83 -14.21
N PHE A 562 4.99 -31.84 -13.57
CA PHE A 562 5.75 -32.04 -12.35
C PHE A 562 4.84 -32.54 -11.22
N ASP A 563 5.38 -33.42 -10.40
CA ASP A 563 4.74 -33.95 -9.20
C ASP A 563 5.84 -34.10 -8.15
N ASN A 564 5.75 -33.28 -7.11
CA ASN A 564 6.75 -33.16 -6.06
C ASN A 564 7.03 -34.52 -5.37
N VAL A 565 5.99 -35.25 -4.97
CA VAL A 565 6.10 -36.52 -4.24
C VAL A 565 6.66 -37.62 -5.14
N ARG A 566 6.18 -37.69 -6.39
CA ARG A 566 6.67 -38.65 -7.38
C ARG A 566 8.13 -38.40 -7.71
N ALA A 567 8.55 -37.14 -7.86
CA ALA A 567 9.93 -36.79 -8.16
C ALA A 567 10.88 -37.24 -7.04
N ARG A 568 10.53 -36.99 -5.76
CA ARG A 568 11.28 -37.48 -4.61
C ARG A 568 11.37 -39.01 -4.56
N ARG A 569 10.24 -39.69 -4.73
CA ARG A 569 10.19 -41.17 -4.73
C ARG A 569 11.08 -41.80 -5.81
N GLN A 570 11.28 -41.10 -6.92
CA GLN A 570 12.10 -41.56 -8.05
C GLN A 570 13.57 -41.13 -7.96
N GLY A 571 13.98 -40.42 -6.91
CA GLY A 571 15.32 -39.81 -6.83
C GLY A 571 15.55 -38.71 -7.88
N ALA A 572 14.46 -38.17 -8.45
CA ALA A 572 14.50 -37.07 -9.41
C ALA A 572 14.47 -35.70 -8.72
N LEU A 573 14.19 -35.65 -7.42
CA LEU A 573 14.33 -34.46 -6.58
C LEU A 573 14.91 -34.90 -5.24
N GLU A 574 16.01 -34.28 -4.84
CA GLU A 574 16.70 -34.47 -3.58
C GLU A 574 17.00 -33.11 -2.95
N GLU A 575 16.99 -33.03 -1.62
CA GLU A 575 17.23 -31.79 -0.89
C GLU A 575 18.13 -32.01 0.33
N ILE A 576 18.88 -30.97 0.67
CA ILE A 576 19.73 -30.92 1.86
C ILE A 576 19.38 -29.66 2.64
N TYR A 577 19.11 -29.82 3.93
CA TYR A 577 18.97 -28.69 4.85
C TYR A 577 20.30 -27.97 5.04
N ALA A 578 20.28 -26.65 4.85
CA ALA A 578 21.47 -25.82 4.97
C ALA A 578 21.75 -25.46 6.43
N GLY A 579 20.74 -25.20 7.27
CA GLY A 579 20.87 -24.90 8.69
C GLY A 579 20.82 -26.10 9.61
N GLU A 580 20.87 -25.82 10.92
CA GLU A 580 20.84 -26.84 11.97
C GLU A 580 19.40 -27.31 12.25
N ASP A 581 18.47 -26.36 12.35
CA ASP A 581 17.05 -26.61 12.60
C ASP A 581 16.19 -25.42 12.11
N VAL A 582 14.89 -25.44 12.42
CA VAL A 582 13.93 -24.42 11.99
C VAL A 582 14.16 -23.04 12.61
N LEU A 583 14.71 -22.95 13.83
CA LEU A 583 15.02 -21.68 14.52
C LEU A 583 16.46 -21.20 14.27
N ARG A 584 17.31 -22.09 13.73
CA ARG A 584 18.69 -21.79 13.33
C ARG A 584 18.95 -22.13 11.85
N PRO A 585 18.17 -21.55 10.91
CA PRO A 585 18.40 -21.75 9.49
C PRO A 585 19.68 -21.03 9.04
N SER A 586 20.29 -21.50 7.96
CA SER A 586 21.44 -20.83 7.34
C SER A 586 21.03 -19.85 6.24
N GLY A 587 19.96 -20.14 5.51
CA GLY A 587 19.42 -19.31 4.44
C GLY A 587 20.27 -19.36 3.16
N PRO A 588 20.28 -20.48 2.43
CA PRO A 588 21.06 -20.59 1.19
C PRO A 588 20.50 -19.62 0.14
N VAL A 589 21.35 -18.79 -0.46
CA VAL A 589 20.91 -17.69 -1.35
C VAL A 589 21.62 -17.65 -2.71
N GLY A 590 22.80 -18.24 -2.82
CA GLY A 590 23.57 -18.29 -4.06
C GLY A 590 24.50 -19.48 -4.09
N LEU A 591 24.80 -20.01 -5.28
CA LEU A 591 25.65 -21.19 -5.42
C LEU A 591 26.53 -21.18 -6.67
N ALA A 592 27.60 -21.97 -6.64
CA ALA A 592 28.43 -22.29 -7.79
C ALA A 592 28.88 -23.75 -7.74
N LEU A 593 28.92 -24.42 -8.89
CA LEU A 593 29.38 -25.80 -9.04
C LEU A 593 30.82 -25.83 -9.54
N ASP A 594 31.69 -26.61 -8.90
CA ASP A 594 32.99 -27.01 -9.44
C ASP A 594 32.94 -28.45 -9.93
N SER A 595 32.66 -28.64 -11.22
CA SER A 595 32.52 -29.96 -11.83
C SER A 595 33.79 -30.82 -11.77
N ARG A 596 34.97 -30.22 -11.58
CA ARG A 596 36.24 -30.98 -11.50
C ARG A 596 36.45 -31.66 -10.16
N SER A 597 35.94 -31.07 -9.09
CA SER A 597 36.04 -31.61 -7.73
C SER A 597 34.72 -32.17 -7.22
N GLU A 598 33.67 -32.14 -8.05
CA GLU A 598 32.31 -32.57 -7.73
C GLU A 598 31.79 -31.88 -6.46
N ARG A 599 32.07 -30.57 -6.34
CA ARG A 599 31.70 -29.75 -5.18
C ARG A 599 30.73 -28.65 -5.54
N LEU A 600 29.73 -28.47 -4.68
CA LEU A 600 28.80 -27.35 -4.71
C LEU A 600 29.16 -26.37 -3.59
N TYR A 601 29.41 -25.12 -3.96
CA TYR A 601 29.70 -24.02 -3.04
C TYR A 601 28.46 -23.16 -2.87
N VAL A 602 27.96 -23.00 -1.65
CA VAL A 602 26.70 -22.30 -1.38
C VAL A 602 26.92 -21.18 -0.38
N LYS A 603 26.58 -19.94 -0.77
CA LYS A 603 26.55 -18.78 0.12
C LYS A 603 25.27 -18.80 0.94
N THR A 604 25.39 -18.50 2.23
CA THR A 604 24.25 -18.36 3.15
C THR A 604 24.03 -16.89 3.52
N HIS A 605 22.75 -16.47 3.60
CA HIS A 605 22.33 -15.11 3.91
C HIS A 605 22.22 -14.86 5.41
N PHE A 606 21.74 -15.84 6.19
CA PHE A 606 21.49 -15.65 7.63
C PHE A 606 22.75 -15.85 8.47
N THR A 607 23.52 -16.90 8.19
CA THR A 607 24.73 -17.24 8.97
C THR A 607 26.02 -16.59 8.45
N ASN A 608 25.98 -15.97 7.26
CA ASN A 608 27.14 -15.42 6.55
C ASN A 608 28.29 -16.43 6.37
N GLU A 609 27.98 -17.58 5.79
CA GLU A 609 28.89 -18.71 5.59
C GLU A 609 29.04 -19.08 4.11
N LEU A 610 30.07 -19.86 3.83
CA LEU A 610 30.15 -20.71 2.64
C LEU A 610 30.00 -22.17 3.06
N LEU A 611 28.97 -22.84 2.55
CA LEU A 611 28.80 -24.29 2.67
C LEU A 611 29.46 -24.98 1.48
N VAL A 612 30.08 -26.12 1.75
CA VAL A 612 30.66 -26.99 0.73
C VAL A 612 29.90 -28.31 0.78
N LEU A 613 29.22 -28.65 -0.31
CA LEU A 613 28.44 -29.87 -0.43
C LEU A 613 29.02 -30.76 -1.52
N ASP A 614 28.75 -32.04 -1.42
CA ASP A 614 29.01 -33.00 -2.50
C ASP A 614 27.95 -32.82 -3.60
N ALA A 615 28.38 -32.69 -4.85
CA ALA A 615 27.48 -32.51 -5.98
C ALA A 615 26.63 -33.76 -6.28
N ASP A 616 27.06 -34.95 -5.86
CA ASP A 616 26.33 -36.21 -6.10
C ASP A 616 25.18 -36.47 -5.11
N GLY A 617 24.81 -35.47 -4.31
CA GLY A 617 23.74 -35.58 -3.30
C GLY A 617 24.25 -36.01 -1.92
N GLY A 618 25.57 -35.97 -1.69
CA GLY A 618 26.15 -36.12 -0.36
C GLY A 618 25.90 -34.89 0.52
N GLY A 619 26.00 -35.08 1.85
CA GLY A 619 25.75 -34.02 2.83
C GLY A 619 26.78 -32.88 2.83
N VAL A 620 26.66 -31.99 3.80
CA VAL A 620 27.61 -30.87 3.98
C VAL A 620 29.00 -31.41 4.35
N ILE A 621 29.99 -31.12 3.51
CA ILE A 621 31.41 -31.51 3.68
C ILE A 621 32.10 -30.55 4.65
N ASP A 622 31.87 -29.24 4.49
CA ASP A 622 32.58 -28.21 5.24
C ASP A 622 31.75 -26.92 5.34
N ARG A 623 32.06 -26.09 6.35
CA ARG A 623 31.44 -24.79 6.59
C ARG A 623 32.50 -23.76 6.93
N VAL A 624 32.57 -22.69 6.13
CA VAL A 624 33.49 -21.58 6.37
C VAL A 624 32.70 -20.35 6.78
N ARG A 625 32.88 -19.90 8.03
CA ARG A 625 32.29 -18.66 8.56
C ARG A 625 33.13 -17.46 8.16
N PHE A 626 32.48 -16.41 7.69
CA PHE A 626 33.14 -15.14 7.38
C PHE A 626 33.01 -14.15 8.54
N HIS A 627 33.88 -13.15 8.56
CA HIS A 627 33.71 -12.02 9.47
C HIS A 627 32.40 -11.29 9.16
N SER A 628 31.65 -10.93 10.19
CA SER A 628 30.43 -10.13 10.09
C SER A 628 30.47 -9.01 11.12
N PRO A 629 30.31 -7.75 10.69
CA PRO A 629 30.16 -6.61 11.61
C PRO A 629 28.74 -6.49 12.18
N GLU A 630 27.83 -7.41 11.82
CA GLU A 630 26.42 -7.28 12.20
C GLU A 630 26.19 -7.57 13.70
N PRO A 631 25.41 -6.72 14.39
CA PRO A 631 25.04 -6.95 15.78
C PRO A 631 24.19 -8.23 15.92
N PRO A 632 24.15 -8.82 17.13
CA PRO A 632 23.22 -9.91 17.43
C PRO A 632 21.75 -9.57 17.17
N SER A 633 21.33 -8.31 17.35
CA SER A 633 19.94 -7.87 17.12
C SER A 633 19.48 -8.05 15.68
N ILE A 634 20.38 -7.89 14.70
CA ILE A 634 20.10 -8.16 13.29
C ILE A 634 20.13 -9.66 13.00
N ARG A 635 21.18 -10.35 13.47
CA ARG A 635 21.42 -11.77 13.13
C ARG A 635 20.34 -12.72 13.69
N ARG A 636 19.81 -12.44 14.88
CA ARG A 636 18.75 -13.27 15.49
C ARG A 636 17.41 -13.14 14.75
N GLY A 637 17.02 -11.93 14.37
CA GLY A 637 15.71 -11.66 13.78
C GLY A 637 15.59 -11.89 12.27
N ARG A 638 16.68 -11.69 11.51
CA ARG A 638 16.67 -11.69 10.04
C ARG A 638 15.93 -12.87 9.43
N HIS A 639 16.15 -14.06 9.96
CA HIS A 639 15.61 -15.28 9.37
C HIS A 639 14.07 -15.33 9.37
N VAL A 640 13.40 -14.72 10.36
CA VAL A 640 11.93 -14.77 10.50
C VAL A 640 11.23 -14.17 9.29
N LEU A 641 11.79 -13.11 8.68
CA LEU A 641 11.29 -12.51 7.45
C LEU A 641 11.13 -13.55 6.32
N TYR A 642 12.06 -14.50 6.23
CA TYR A 642 12.17 -15.44 5.12
C TYR A 642 11.71 -16.86 5.47
N ASN A 643 11.64 -17.22 6.75
CA ASN A 643 11.54 -18.61 7.18
C ASN A 643 10.12 -19.17 7.03
N ALA A 644 9.85 -19.77 5.88
CA ALA A 644 8.55 -20.35 5.56
C ALA A 644 8.21 -21.56 6.45
N ARG A 645 9.23 -22.33 6.87
CA ARG A 645 9.03 -23.48 7.76
C ARG A 645 8.56 -23.09 9.16
N LEU A 646 8.87 -21.88 9.60
CA LEU A 646 8.47 -21.33 10.88
C LEU A 646 7.15 -20.56 10.79
N THR A 647 6.94 -19.82 9.71
CA THR A 647 5.87 -18.81 9.63
C THR A 647 4.64 -19.25 8.85
N SER A 648 4.65 -20.44 8.23
CA SER A 648 3.54 -21.03 7.49
C SER A 648 3.41 -22.52 7.79
N SER A 649 2.18 -23.03 7.95
CA SER A 649 1.93 -24.47 8.11
C SER A 649 2.38 -25.27 6.89
N HIS A 650 2.14 -24.76 5.68
CA HIS A 650 2.53 -25.40 4.43
C HIS A 650 4.04 -25.34 4.18
N GLY A 651 4.78 -24.42 4.81
CA GLY A 651 6.23 -24.31 4.66
C GLY A 651 6.70 -23.72 3.33
N ASP A 652 5.81 -23.08 2.57
CA ASP A 652 6.07 -22.58 1.21
C ASP A 652 6.01 -21.04 1.06
N SER A 653 5.51 -20.34 2.08
CA SER A 653 5.31 -18.90 2.11
C SER A 653 5.80 -18.29 3.44
N ALA A 654 6.19 -17.02 3.39
CA ALA A 654 6.60 -16.23 4.56
C ALA A 654 6.37 -14.73 4.29
N CYS A 655 6.70 -13.87 5.26
CA CYS A 655 6.62 -12.41 5.12
C CYS A 655 7.36 -11.88 3.87
N ALA A 656 8.49 -12.49 3.51
CA ALA A 656 9.29 -12.16 2.33
C ALA A 656 8.60 -12.44 0.97
N SER A 657 7.43 -13.08 0.97
CA SER A 657 6.65 -13.27 -0.27
C SER A 657 6.19 -11.92 -0.82
N CYS A 658 5.69 -11.03 0.06
CA CYS A 658 5.36 -9.66 -0.29
C CYS A 658 6.52 -8.69 0.04
N HIS A 659 7.23 -8.91 1.15
CA HIS A 659 8.34 -8.05 1.58
C HIS A 659 9.70 -8.51 1.08
N VAL A 660 9.84 -8.59 -0.24
CA VAL A 660 11.01 -9.15 -0.93
C VAL A 660 12.29 -8.41 -0.51
N PHE A 661 13.20 -9.11 0.19
CA PHE A 661 14.42 -8.55 0.80
C PHE A 661 14.18 -7.29 1.65
N GLY A 662 13.10 -7.32 2.44
CA GLY A 662 12.66 -6.23 3.31
C GLY A 662 11.99 -5.07 2.58
N ASN A 663 11.80 -5.18 1.26
CA ASN A 663 11.14 -4.16 0.45
C ASN A 663 9.67 -4.52 0.19
N PHE A 664 9.18 -4.35 -1.04
CA PHE A 664 7.82 -4.67 -1.48
C PHE A 664 7.87 -5.46 -2.79
N ASP A 665 6.77 -6.10 -3.15
CA ASP A 665 6.59 -6.95 -4.34
C ASP A 665 6.19 -6.18 -5.61
N SER A 666 5.79 -4.91 -5.45
CA SER A 666 5.35 -4.02 -6.53
C SER A 666 3.98 -4.41 -7.10
N ILE A 667 3.04 -4.80 -6.24
CA ILE A 667 1.63 -5.01 -6.58
C ILE A 667 0.72 -4.55 -5.43
N SER A 668 -0.59 -4.53 -5.69
CA SER A 668 -1.62 -4.24 -4.68
C SER A 668 -2.40 -5.48 -4.32
N TRP A 669 -2.89 -5.54 -3.08
CA TRP A 669 -3.61 -6.67 -2.51
C TRP A 669 -4.86 -6.22 -1.78
N ASP A 670 -5.98 -6.93 -1.97
CA ASP A 670 -7.18 -6.76 -1.14
C ASP A 670 -7.16 -7.76 0.03
N LEU A 671 -6.40 -7.42 1.07
CA LEU A 671 -6.24 -8.20 2.31
C LEU A 671 -7.17 -7.67 3.41
N GLY A 672 -8.42 -7.39 3.08
CA GLY A 672 -9.50 -7.31 4.08
C GLY A 672 -9.75 -8.66 4.73
N ASP A 673 -10.25 -8.64 5.96
CA ASP A 673 -10.73 -9.85 6.65
C ASP A 673 -12.20 -9.64 7.01
N PRO A 674 -13.14 -10.04 6.14
CA PRO A 674 -14.56 -9.84 6.39
C PRO A 674 -15.10 -10.68 7.56
N ASP A 675 -14.32 -11.62 8.12
CA ASP A 675 -14.71 -12.38 9.31
C ASP A 675 -14.62 -11.53 10.58
N LEU A 676 -13.85 -10.43 10.54
CA LEU A 676 -13.63 -9.55 11.67
C LEU A 676 -14.68 -8.42 11.75
N PRO A 677 -14.96 -7.92 12.97
CA PRO A 677 -15.82 -6.76 13.16
C PRO A 677 -15.11 -5.46 12.79
N THR A 678 -15.86 -4.35 12.79
CA THR A 678 -15.26 -3.00 12.78
C THR A 678 -14.48 -2.78 14.08
N VAL A 679 -13.25 -2.29 13.96
CA VAL A 679 -12.36 -2.00 15.11
C VAL A 679 -12.31 -0.50 15.34
N GLU A 680 -12.46 -0.07 16.59
CA GLU A 680 -12.29 1.34 16.98
C GLU A 680 -10.92 1.85 16.52
N ASN A 681 -10.90 2.96 15.79
CA ASN A 681 -9.64 3.55 15.36
C ASN A 681 -8.97 4.24 16.55
N PRO A 682 -7.82 3.73 17.03
CA PRO A 682 -7.09 4.30 18.15
C PRO A 682 -6.18 5.44 17.71
N GLY A 683 -6.15 5.84 16.44
CA GLY A 683 -5.32 6.95 16.00
C GLY A 683 -5.75 8.26 16.68
N PRO A 684 -4.86 9.26 16.82
CA PRO A 684 -5.21 10.58 17.32
C PRO A 684 -6.05 11.40 16.31
N TYR A 685 -7.15 10.83 15.79
CA TYR A 685 -8.16 11.51 14.97
C TYR A 685 -9.41 11.67 15.79
N ALA A 686 -9.82 12.92 15.95
CA ALA A 686 -11.21 13.20 16.17
C ALA A 686 -11.68 14.07 15.02
N VAL A 687 -12.29 13.42 14.03
CA VAL A 687 -13.27 14.11 13.20
C VAL A 687 -14.44 14.38 14.14
N ALA A 688 -14.58 15.63 14.59
CA ALA A 688 -15.77 16.01 15.33
C ALA A 688 -17.00 15.65 14.49
N PRO A 689 -18.10 15.10 15.06
CA PRO A 689 -19.32 14.75 14.30
C PRO A 689 -19.87 15.91 13.45
N GLU A 690 -19.57 17.15 13.83
CA GLU A 690 -19.90 18.36 13.09
C GLU A 690 -19.00 18.65 11.86
N ASN A 691 -17.77 18.11 11.81
CA ASN A 691 -16.89 18.18 10.64
C ASN A 691 -17.21 17.09 9.59
N ALA A 692 -17.83 15.98 10.00
CA ALA A 692 -18.44 15.02 9.07
C ALA A 692 -19.55 15.67 8.20
N GLN A 693 -20.12 16.80 8.64
CA GLN A 693 -21.08 17.58 7.86
C GLN A 693 -20.43 18.63 6.93
N VAL A 694 -19.15 18.95 7.09
CA VAL A 694 -18.44 19.86 6.18
C VAL A 694 -18.16 19.16 4.84
N GLY A 695 -17.94 17.85 4.85
CA GLY A 695 -17.96 16.99 3.66
C GLY A 695 -19.32 17.02 2.94
N ARG A 696 -20.45 16.90 3.69
CA ARG A 696 -21.82 17.10 3.16
C ARG A 696 -21.99 18.46 2.46
N LEU A 697 -21.41 19.51 3.04
CA LEU A 697 -21.51 20.90 2.55
C LEU A 697 -20.87 21.13 1.17
N ILE A 698 -19.85 20.35 0.81
CA ILE A 698 -19.05 20.55 -0.42
C ILE A 698 -19.34 19.48 -1.47
N ALA A 699 -19.68 18.25 -1.06
CA ALA A 699 -19.85 17.10 -1.94
C ALA A 699 -21.21 16.36 -1.80
N GLY A 700 -22.03 16.67 -0.80
CA GLY A 700 -23.33 16.01 -0.59
C GLY A 700 -23.32 14.68 0.18
N GLU A 701 -22.22 14.28 0.80
CA GLU A 701 -22.06 12.93 1.40
C GLU A 701 -22.06 12.89 2.95
N PRO A 702 -22.80 11.96 3.62
CA PRO A 702 -22.75 11.77 5.09
C PRO A 702 -21.86 10.66 5.64
N THR A 703 -21.34 10.92 6.85
CA THR A 703 -20.87 9.97 7.90
C THR A 703 -19.74 9.01 7.55
N LEU A 704 -18.56 9.58 7.39
CA LEU A 704 -17.30 8.86 7.65
C LEU A 704 -17.32 8.33 9.09
N THR A 705 -17.26 7.00 9.24
CA THR A 705 -16.83 6.43 10.52
C THR A 705 -15.30 6.52 10.57
N PRO A 706 -14.71 7.07 11.65
CA PRO A 706 -13.26 7.05 11.80
C PRO A 706 -12.73 5.63 12.04
N ASP A 707 -13.60 4.68 12.40
CA ASP A 707 -13.26 3.31 12.77
C ASP A 707 -12.84 2.45 11.57
N PHE A 708 -11.98 1.46 11.84
CA PHE A 708 -11.46 0.56 10.80
C PHE A 708 -12.48 -0.52 10.47
N ARG A 709 -13.06 -0.41 9.28
CA ARG A 709 -13.86 -1.47 8.67
C ARG A 709 -12.98 -2.69 8.38
N SER A 710 -13.59 -3.87 8.41
CA SER A 710 -12.86 -5.13 8.26
C SER A 710 -12.47 -5.41 6.81
N ASN A 711 -13.30 -4.98 5.84
CA ASN A 711 -12.86 -4.80 4.45
C ASN A 711 -12.08 -3.49 4.31
N LYS A 712 -10.77 -3.63 4.07
CA LYS A 712 -9.84 -2.49 3.91
C LYS A 712 -9.82 -1.98 2.47
N GLY A 713 -10.15 -2.83 1.50
CA GLY A 713 -9.89 -2.60 0.07
C GLY A 713 -8.43 -2.84 -0.33
N PRO A 714 -8.12 -2.71 -1.63
CA PRO A 714 -6.77 -2.89 -2.14
C PRO A 714 -5.76 -1.93 -1.51
N MET A 715 -4.59 -2.45 -1.14
CA MET A 715 -3.44 -1.66 -0.69
C MET A 715 -2.16 -2.20 -1.29
N ALA A 716 -1.29 -1.31 -1.75
CA ALA A 716 0.04 -1.64 -2.23
C ALA A 716 0.95 -2.04 -1.06
N THR A 717 1.76 -3.09 -1.22
CA THR A 717 2.72 -3.50 -0.19
C THR A 717 3.68 -2.35 0.16
N GLN A 718 3.83 -2.02 1.45
CA GLN A 718 4.80 -1.02 1.92
C GLN A 718 6.19 -1.62 2.13
N THR A 719 7.24 -0.81 2.04
CA THR A 719 8.59 -1.27 2.39
C THR A 719 8.72 -1.48 3.89
N LEU A 720 9.49 -2.49 4.33
CA LEU A 720 9.90 -2.60 5.75
C LEU A 720 11.12 -1.72 6.06
N ARG A 721 11.72 -1.09 5.05
CA ARG A 721 12.91 -0.27 5.20
C ARG A 721 12.55 1.13 5.70
N GLY A 722 13.21 1.53 6.77
CA GLY A 722 13.09 2.87 7.35
C GLY A 722 11.82 3.05 8.18
N LEU A 723 11.30 2.01 8.84
CA LEU A 723 10.09 2.10 9.66
C LEU A 723 10.29 2.81 11.01
N ALA A 724 11.52 2.95 11.49
CA ALA A 724 11.81 3.63 12.75
C ALA A 724 11.34 5.10 12.73
N ASN A 725 10.84 5.57 13.88
CA ASN A 725 10.28 6.93 14.10
C ASN A 725 8.96 7.25 13.36
N HIS A 726 8.27 6.25 12.80
CA HIS A 726 7.01 6.43 12.08
C HIS A 726 5.73 6.24 12.92
N GLY A 727 5.80 5.70 14.13
CA GLY A 727 4.66 5.36 14.99
C GLY A 727 3.79 4.21 14.47
N ALA A 728 2.47 4.35 14.61
CA ALA A 728 1.44 3.43 14.12
C ALA A 728 1.76 2.88 12.73
N LEU A 729 1.61 1.58 12.48
CA LEU A 729 2.01 0.98 11.19
C LEU A 729 0.80 0.56 10.34
N HIS A 730 1.08 0.14 9.09
CA HIS A 730 0.12 -0.07 7.99
C HIS A 730 -0.44 1.24 7.40
N TRP A 731 -0.99 1.20 6.17
CA TRP A 731 -1.55 2.39 5.49
C TRP A 731 -2.62 3.09 6.31
N ARG A 732 -3.42 2.33 7.06
CA ARG A 732 -4.49 2.88 7.90
C ARG A 732 -4.01 3.34 9.27
N GLY A 733 -2.78 2.98 9.67
CA GLY A 733 -2.36 3.11 11.07
C GLY A 733 -3.17 2.23 12.02
N ASP A 734 -3.74 1.13 11.54
CA ASP A 734 -4.56 0.19 12.31
C ASP A 734 -3.73 -0.86 13.06
N ARG A 735 -2.41 -0.88 12.86
CA ARG A 735 -1.47 -1.68 13.65
C ARG A 735 -0.89 -0.79 14.73
N THR A 736 -1.57 -0.78 15.87
CA THR A 736 -1.21 0.04 17.03
C THR A 736 -1.71 -0.62 18.31
N ARG A 737 -0.81 -0.85 19.26
CA ARG A 737 -1.13 -1.44 20.57
C ARG A 737 -1.28 -0.37 21.64
N ARG A 738 -2.16 -0.58 22.63
CA ARG A 738 -2.27 0.20 23.90
C ARG A 738 -2.56 1.71 23.82
N PHE A 739 -3.13 2.20 22.74
CA PHE A 739 -3.55 3.61 22.68
C PHE A 739 -4.54 4.03 23.78
N ARG A 740 -5.40 3.11 24.24
CA ARG A 740 -6.39 3.41 25.29
C ARG A 740 -5.75 3.72 26.65
N ASP A 741 -4.49 3.30 26.85
CA ASP A 741 -3.80 3.41 28.14
C ASP A 741 -2.92 4.68 28.23
N ALA A 742 -2.48 5.25 27.09
CA ALA A 742 -1.71 6.50 27.03
C ALA A 742 -1.69 7.13 25.61
N PRO A 743 -1.63 8.47 25.48
CA PRO A 743 -1.48 9.12 24.16
C PRO A 743 -0.15 8.76 23.47
N GLY A 744 -0.10 8.91 22.15
CA GLY A 744 1.15 8.83 21.41
C GLY A 744 2.11 9.96 21.75
N MET A 745 3.37 9.63 22.03
CA MET A 745 4.47 10.59 22.14
C MET A 745 5.71 10.05 21.43
N GLN A 746 6.43 10.93 20.75
CA GLN A 746 7.73 10.60 20.20
C GLN A 746 8.80 10.66 21.30
N PRO A 747 9.82 9.80 21.26
CA PRO A 747 9.91 8.56 20.47
C PRO A 747 9.20 7.40 21.20
N ASP A 748 8.76 6.42 20.43
CA ASP A 748 8.40 5.08 20.89
C ASP A 748 7.34 4.99 22.02
N PHE A 749 6.33 5.87 22.09
CA PHE A 749 5.31 5.81 23.15
C PHE A 749 3.86 5.86 22.62
N GLY A 750 2.96 5.09 23.24
CA GLY A 750 1.54 5.02 22.87
C GLY A 750 1.34 4.63 21.40
N SER A 751 0.52 5.40 20.67
CA SER A 751 0.32 5.21 19.21
C SER A 751 1.54 5.53 18.35
N LEU A 752 2.61 6.06 18.95
CA LEU A 752 3.88 6.34 18.29
C LEU A 752 4.97 5.37 18.73
N ASN A 753 4.59 4.17 19.19
CA ASN A 753 5.52 3.08 19.48
C ASN A 753 5.54 2.06 18.34
N GLU A 754 6.62 2.09 17.56
CA GLU A 754 6.87 1.29 16.36
C GLU A 754 7.18 -0.15 16.71
N ASP A 755 7.84 -0.40 17.85
CA ASP A 755 8.12 -1.75 18.35
C ASP A 755 6.81 -2.50 18.60
N ASN A 756 5.93 -1.90 19.41
CA ASN A 756 4.58 -2.40 19.66
C ASN A 756 3.75 -2.49 18.37
N SER A 757 3.79 -1.45 17.53
CA SER A 757 3.00 -1.40 16.29
C SER A 757 3.43 -2.47 15.28
N PHE A 758 4.73 -2.79 15.23
CA PHE A 758 5.23 -3.89 14.41
C PHE A 758 4.83 -5.25 15.01
N GLY A 759 4.85 -5.36 16.34
CA GLY A 759 4.33 -6.50 17.09
C GLY A 759 2.91 -6.92 16.69
N GLU A 760 2.02 -5.96 16.38
CA GLU A 760 0.63 -6.22 15.98
C GLU A 760 0.47 -6.88 14.60
N PHE A 761 1.55 -7.08 13.85
CA PHE A 761 1.52 -7.87 12.61
C PHE A 761 1.70 -9.38 12.85
N ASP A 762 1.86 -9.83 14.10
CA ASP A 762 1.89 -11.27 14.44
C ASP A 762 0.64 -12.01 13.95
N VAL A 763 -0.52 -11.33 13.87
CA VAL A 763 -1.76 -11.84 13.31
C VAL A 763 -1.62 -12.33 11.87
N ALA A 764 -0.69 -11.77 11.08
CA ALA A 764 -0.45 -12.20 9.69
C ALA A 764 0.20 -13.60 9.62
N ILE A 765 0.83 -14.07 10.69
CA ILE A 765 1.38 -15.43 10.77
C ILE A 765 0.26 -16.46 10.62
N VAL A 766 -0.87 -16.23 11.29
CA VAL A 766 -2.03 -17.13 11.21
C VAL A 766 -2.96 -16.70 10.08
N GLY A 767 -3.37 -15.44 10.03
CA GLY A 767 -4.39 -14.93 9.13
C GLY A 767 -3.99 -14.84 7.66
N LEU A 768 -2.69 -14.76 7.35
CA LEU A 768 -2.20 -14.63 5.97
C LEU A 768 -1.29 -15.78 5.55
N ASN A 769 -0.21 -16.05 6.30
CA ASN A 769 0.70 -17.15 5.99
C ASN A 769 0.10 -18.55 6.26
N GLY A 770 -1.03 -18.61 6.97
CA GLY A 770 -1.74 -19.85 7.26
C GLY A 770 -1.01 -20.76 8.24
N SER A 771 -0.29 -20.20 9.22
CA SER A 771 0.17 -20.97 10.38
C SER A 771 -1.01 -21.39 11.27
N ASP A 772 -0.91 -22.55 11.92
CA ASP A 772 -1.86 -23.03 12.92
C ASP A 772 -1.80 -22.28 14.25
N GLU A 773 -0.68 -21.61 14.52
CA GLU A 773 -0.43 -20.86 15.75
C GLU A 773 0.43 -19.60 15.51
N LEU A 774 0.30 -18.64 16.42
CA LEU A 774 1.20 -17.48 16.50
C LEU A 774 2.63 -17.94 16.84
N LEU A 775 3.62 -17.12 16.47
CA LEU A 775 5.00 -17.38 16.87
C LEU A 775 5.19 -17.17 18.38
N ASP A 776 6.24 -17.79 18.91
CA ASP A 776 6.78 -17.44 20.22
C ASP A 776 7.08 -15.92 20.28
N PRO A 777 6.64 -15.21 21.34
CA PRO A 777 6.80 -13.76 21.45
C PRO A 777 8.24 -13.28 21.33
N ASP A 778 9.20 -13.99 21.93
CA ASP A 778 10.62 -13.60 21.88
C ASP A 778 11.16 -13.73 20.45
N THR A 779 10.66 -14.71 19.70
CA THR A 779 10.99 -14.89 18.28
C THR A 779 10.43 -13.76 17.43
N PHE A 780 9.18 -13.35 17.65
CA PHE A 780 8.60 -12.22 16.93
C PHE A 780 9.27 -10.89 17.34
N GLN A 781 9.61 -10.71 18.62
CA GLN A 781 10.37 -9.56 19.08
C GLN A 781 11.76 -9.48 18.42
N ALA A 782 12.44 -10.61 18.25
CA ALA A 782 13.69 -10.64 17.49
C ALA A 782 13.47 -10.16 16.04
N PHE A 783 12.34 -10.52 15.42
CA PHE A 783 11.97 -10.03 14.09
C PHE A 783 11.70 -8.52 14.08
N THR A 784 10.94 -7.99 15.05
CA THR A 784 10.72 -6.54 15.25
C THR A 784 12.05 -5.79 15.32
N ASN A 785 12.97 -6.27 16.16
CA ASN A 785 14.30 -5.67 16.34
C ASN A 785 15.11 -5.64 15.04
N PHE A 786 14.97 -6.66 14.18
CA PHE A 786 15.59 -6.68 12.86
C PHE A 786 14.90 -5.70 11.89
N ALA A 787 13.58 -5.73 11.83
CA ALA A 787 12.79 -4.94 10.88
C ALA A 787 12.96 -3.42 11.10
N LEU A 788 12.94 -2.96 12.35
CA LEU A 788 13.10 -1.53 12.68
C LEU A 788 14.52 -0.99 12.39
N GLN A 789 15.50 -1.87 12.16
CA GLN A 789 16.87 -1.48 11.76
C GLN A 789 17.07 -1.43 10.24
N LEU A 790 16.12 -1.92 9.44
CA LEU A 790 16.19 -1.86 7.98
C LEU A 790 16.24 -0.40 7.53
N THR A 791 17.18 -0.07 6.65
CA THR A 791 17.44 1.28 6.17
C THR A 791 17.29 1.32 4.65
N LEU A 792 16.68 2.39 4.15
CA LEU A 792 16.59 2.64 2.71
C LEU A 792 17.96 3.02 2.13
N PRO A 793 18.31 2.56 0.91
CA PRO A 793 19.51 3.00 0.24
C PRO A 793 19.48 4.52 -0.05
N PRO A 794 20.63 5.13 -0.40
CA PRO A 794 20.69 6.51 -0.87
C PRO A 794 19.72 6.76 -2.05
N ASN A 795 19.21 7.99 -2.17
CA ASN A 795 18.39 8.36 -3.31
C ASN A 795 19.27 8.47 -4.57
N PRO A 796 19.05 7.64 -5.60
CA PRO A 796 19.93 7.59 -6.78
C PRO A 796 19.80 8.79 -7.71
N VAL A 797 18.79 9.64 -7.49
CA VAL A 797 18.56 10.88 -8.25
C VAL A 797 19.22 12.09 -7.57
N ARG A 798 19.46 12.05 -6.25
CA ARG A 798 20.12 13.14 -5.49
C ARG A 798 21.54 13.39 -5.98
N ALA A 799 22.12 14.58 -5.80
CA ALA A 799 23.54 14.81 -6.10
C ALA A 799 24.47 14.16 -5.04
N LEU A 800 25.71 13.81 -5.42
CA LEU A 800 26.70 13.18 -4.52
C LEU A 800 27.14 14.07 -3.35
N ASP A 801 27.15 15.38 -3.58
CA ASP A 801 27.45 16.39 -2.56
C ASP A 801 26.20 16.81 -1.77
N ASP A 802 25.10 16.10 -1.97
CA ASP A 802 23.78 16.35 -1.39
C ASP A 802 23.16 17.70 -1.76
N SER A 803 23.69 18.42 -2.76
CA SER A 803 23.07 19.66 -3.24
C SER A 803 21.75 19.41 -3.99
N LEU A 804 20.81 20.35 -3.87
CA LEU A 804 19.58 20.35 -4.66
C LEU A 804 19.77 21.00 -6.02
N ARG A 805 19.25 20.35 -7.06
CA ARG A 805 19.05 20.96 -8.38
C ARG A 805 17.88 21.96 -8.35
N PRO A 806 17.76 22.87 -9.33
CA PRO A 806 16.69 23.88 -9.35
C PRO A 806 15.28 23.32 -9.20
N ASP A 807 14.96 22.22 -9.89
CA ASP A 807 13.63 21.57 -9.79
C ASP A 807 13.39 20.94 -8.42
N GLU A 808 14.42 20.37 -7.80
CA GLU A 808 14.33 19.77 -6.47
C GLU A 808 14.23 20.86 -5.39
N ALA A 809 14.95 21.96 -5.55
CA ALA A 809 14.84 23.14 -4.69
C ALA A 809 13.46 23.79 -4.79
N ALA A 810 12.90 23.87 -6.00
CA ALA A 810 11.52 24.33 -6.21
C ALA A 810 10.50 23.35 -5.60
N GLY A 811 10.72 22.04 -5.74
CA GLY A 811 9.92 21.01 -5.09
C GLY A 811 9.96 21.12 -3.57
N ARG A 812 11.14 21.35 -2.99
CA ARG A 812 11.31 21.64 -1.54
C ARG A 812 10.54 22.89 -1.14
N ALA A 813 10.71 23.99 -1.86
CA ALA A 813 9.99 25.23 -1.54
C ALA A 813 8.47 25.03 -1.56
N LEU A 814 7.94 24.37 -2.59
CA LEU A 814 6.52 24.01 -2.70
C LEU A 814 6.06 23.14 -1.52
N PHE A 815 6.87 22.14 -1.13
CA PHE A 815 6.57 21.23 -0.04
C PHE A 815 6.36 21.95 1.30
N PHE A 816 7.17 22.98 1.56
CA PHE A 816 7.08 23.84 2.74
C PHE A 816 6.18 25.07 2.55
N GLY A 817 5.45 25.17 1.43
CA GLY A 817 4.57 26.33 1.15
C GLY A 817 5.33 27.66 0.95
N CYS A 818 6.61 27.60 0.63
CA CYS A 818 7.52 28.74 0.53
C CYS A 818 7.72 29.17 -0.93
N LEU A 819 8.08 30.43 -1.14
CA LEU A 819 8.55 30.93 -2.43
C LEU A 819 9.93 30.33 -2.78
N SER A 820 10.81 30.23 -1.79
CA SER A 820 12.12 29.59 -1.92
C SER A 820 12.63 29.12 -0.57
N GLN A 821 13.46 28.07 -0.59
CA GLN A 821 14.16 27.59 0.58
C GLN A 821 15.54 27.09 0.17
N THR A 822 16.61 27.74 0.64
CA THR A 822 18.00 27.30 0.46
C THR A 822 18.36 26.16 1.42
N ASP A 823 19.53 25.53 1.25
CA ASP A 823 19.97 24.47 2.17
C ASP A 823 20.22 25.01 3.58
N GLU A 824 20.84 26.19 3.70
CA GLU A 824 21.02 26.91 4.97
C GLU A 824 19.67 27.23 5.64
N GLN A 825 18.68 27.65 4.85
CA GLN A 825 17.33 27.91 5.33
C GLN A 825 16.65 26.62 5.82
N PHE A 826 16.77 25.51 5.08
CA PHE A 826 16.28 24.21 5.52
C PHE A 826 16.95 23.73 6.82
N GLU A 827 18.27 23.87 6.94
CA GLU A 827 19.03 23.47 8.14
C GLU A 827 18.71 24.32 9.39
N SER A 828 18.37 25.58 9.17
CA SER A 828 18.01 26.54 10.23
C SER A 828 16.50 26.58 10.53
N GLY A 829 15.68 25.84 9.79
CA GLY A 829 14.23 25.84 9.96
C GLY A 829 13.56 27.15 9.52
N THR A 830 14.06 27.80 8.47
CA THR A 830 13.51 29.04 7.91
C THR A 830 13.20 28.92 6.42
N CYS A 831 12.40 29.82 5.85
CA CYS A 831 12.22 29.94 4.41
C CYS A 831 11.77 31.35 3.98
N VAL A 832 11.76 31.62 2.67
CA VAL A 832 11.14 32.83 2.11
C VAL A 832 9.66 32.54 1.82
N ALA A 833 8.76 33.22 2.52
CA ALA A 833 7.31 33.12 2.32
C ALA A 833 6.88 33.71 0.96
N LEU A 834 5.62 33.44 0.57
CA LEU A 834 5.07 33.90 -0.71
C LEU A 834 5.01 35.43 -0.85
N ASP A 835 4.97 36.16 0.26
CA ASP A 835 5.02 37.63 0.30
C ASP A 835 6.45 38.21 0.28
N GLY A 836 7.47 37.33 0.28
CA GLY A 836 8.89 37.68 0.27
C GLY A 836 9.53 37.85 1.64
N SER A 837 8.79 37.70 2.75
CA SER A 837 9.34 37.72 4.10
C SER A 837 10.12 36.43 4.42
N VAL A 838 11.05 36.48 5.39
CA VAL A 838 11.74 35.29 5.91
C VAL A 838 11.02 34.86 7.20
N VAL A 839 10.57 33.62 7.24
CA VAL A 839 9.76 33.06 8.34
C VAL A 839 10.37 31.77 8.89
N GLU A 840 10.05 31.44 10.14
CA GLU A 840 10.38 30.14 10.75
C GLU A 840 9.34 29.07 10.37
N ILE A 841 9.81 27.86 10.10
CA ILE A 841 9.02 26.77 9.56
C ILE A 841 8.08 26.19 10.62
N ASP A 842 8.61 25.77 11.76
CA ASP A 842 7.78 25.11 12.79
C ASP A 842 6.78 26.05 13.49
N THR A 843 7.06 27.35 13.56
CA THR A 843 6.22 28.33 14.30
C THR A 843 5.31 29.15 13.39
N GLU A 844 5.66 29.33 12.11
CA GLU A 844 4.88 30.12 11.15
C GLU A 844 4.53 29.39 9.84
N THR A 845 5.22 28.33 9.41
CA THR A 845 4.76 27.53 8.24
C THR A 845 3.71 26.48 8.57
N GLU A 846 3.46 26.18 9.86
CA GLU A 846 2.17 25.61 10.31
C GLU A 846 0.99 26.59 10.02
N ARG A 847 1.28 27.86 9.70
CA ARG A 847 0.32 28.84 9.21
C ARG A 847 0.38 29.03 7.68
N CYS A 848 1.31 28.37 6.98
CA CYS A 848 1.42 28.47 5.53
C CYS A 848 0.38 27.56 4.88
N SER A 849 -0.66 28.17 4.33
CA SER A 849 -1.74 27.46 3.67
C SER A 849 -1.28 26.91 2.31
N CYS A 850 -1.34 25.59 2.12
CA CYS A 850 -1.61 25.07 0.79
C CYS A 850 -2.91 25.71 0.28
N TYR A 851 -2.88 26.23 -0.95
CA TYR A 851 -4.04 26.89 -1.53
C TYR A 851 -5.22 25.90 -1.62
N SER A 852 -6.23 26.14 -0.77
CA SER A 852 -7.58 25.56 -0.67
C SER A 852 -7.87 24.78 0.61
N ASN A 853 -8.04 25.54 1.68
CA ASN A 853 -8.70 25.10 2.89
C ASN A 853 -10.24 25.04 2.66
N VAL A 854 -10.85 23.89 2.96
CA VAL A 854 -12.31 23.64 2.96
C VAL A 854 -13.07 24.56 3.92
N LEU A 855 -12.52 24.83 5.11
CA LEU A 855 -12.98 25.84 6.07
C LEU A 855 -12.80 27.26 5.52
N VAL A 856 -11.70 27.62 4.87
CA VAL A 856 -11.58 28.94 4.19
C VAL A 856 -12.58 29.05 3.04
N ARG A 857 -12.87 27.96 2.33
CA ARG A 857 -13.93 27.90 1.31
C ARG A 857 -15.31 28.06 1.94
N ALA A 858 -15.57 27.47 3.10
CA ALA A 858 -16.80 27.62 3.87
C ALA A 858 -16.95 29.04 4.45
N LEU A 859 -15.87 29.63 4.97
CA LEU A 859 -15.82 31.02 5.46
C LEU A 859 -15.90 32.04 4.31
N ARG A 860 -15.47 31.69 3.08
CA ARG A 860 -15.75 32.48 1.88
C ARG A 860 -17.25 32.53 1.51
N LEU A 861 -18.09 31.65 2.08
CA LEU A 861 -19.56 31.72 1.98
C LEU A 861 -20.19 32.60 3.08
N SER A 862 -19.40 33.16 4.01
CA SER A 862 -19.89 34.09 5.04
C SER A 862 -20.65 35.30 4.48
N PRO A 863 -20.33 35.86 3.29
CA PRO A 863 -21.17 36.88 2.66
C PRO A 863 -22.60 36.39 2.35
N SER A 864 -22.75 35.16 1.84
CA SER A 864 -24.06 34.55 1.56
C SER A 864 -24.83 34.21 2.84
N LEU A 865 -24.12 33.84 3.91
CA LEU A 865 -24.70 33.66 5.24
C LEU A 865 -25.25 34.97 5.80
N VAL A 866 -24.49 36.06 5.67
CA VAL A 866 -24.92 37.41 6.06
C VAL A 866 -26.12 37.85 5.22
N GLU A 867 -26.13 37.57 3.92
CA GLU A 867 -27.27 37.87 3.05
C GLU A 867 -28.53 37.13 3.51
N PHE A 868 -28.44 35.81 3.73
CA PHE A 868 -29.55 35.00 4.23
C PHE A 868 -30.06 35.47 5.60
N ALA A 869 -29.15 35.69 6.54
CA ALA A 869 -29.47 36.20 7.88
C ALA A 869 -30.07 37.62 7.85
N THR A 870 -29.66 38.46 6.90
CA THR A 870 -30.23 39.80 6.70
C THR A 870 -31.68 39.70 6.19
N VAL A 871 -31.94 38.81 5.23
CA VAL A 871 -33.31 38.56 4.75
C VAL A 871 -34.18 38.00 5.87
N LEU A 872 -33.70 37.00 6.62
CA LEU A 872 -34.42 36.44 7.77
C LEU A 872 -34.71 37.48 8.85
N ARG A 873 -33.73 38.34 9.17
CA ARG A 873 -33.91 39.43 10.12
C ARG A 873 -35.02 40.38 9.67
N GLY A 874 -35.05 40.74 8.39
CA GLY A 874 -36.10 41.58 7.81
C GLY A 874 -37.48 40.94 7.91
N LEU A 875 -37.59 39.66 7.56
CA LEU A 875 -38.84 38.89 7.67
C LEU A 875 -39.32 38.79 9.11
N LEU A 876 -38.43 38.40 10.03
CA LEU A 876 -38.76 38.18 11.43
C LEU A 876 -38.96 39.48 12.24
N ALA A 877 -38.59 40.63 11.67
CA ALA A 877 -38.92 41.95 12.20
C ALA A 877 -40.34 42.40 11.81
N ASP A 878 -40.96 41.80 10.78
CA ASP A 878 -42.32 42.14 10.39
C ASP A 878 -43.33 41.64 11.45
N PRO A 879 -44.07 42.55 12.11
CA PRO A 879 -44.95 42.17 13.21
C PRO A 879 -46.15 41.32 12.76
N THR A 880 -46.58 41.46 11.51
CA THR A 880 -47.71 40.71 10.94
C THR A 880 -47.28 39.28 10.62
N LEU A 881 -46.11 39.13 9.96
CA LEU A 881 -45.54 37.83 9.67
C LEU A 881 -45.19 37.07 10.95
N TRP A 882 -44.58 37.77 11.92
CA TRP A 882 -44.21 37.17 13.19
C TRP A 882 -45.43 36.72 13.99
N ALA A 883 -46.53 37.47 14.01
CA ALA A 883 -47.76 37.03 14.67
C ALA A 883 -48.29 35.71 14.09
N ALA A 884 -48.24 35.56 12.76
CA ALA A 884 -48.64 34.33 12.08
C ALA A 884 -47.67 33.17 12.34
N LEU A 885 -46.35 33.40 12.24
CA LEU A 885 -45.34 32.39 12.56
C LEU A 885 -45.38 31.97 14.03
N SER A 886 -45.50 32.92 14.96
CA SER A 886 -45.55 32.66 16.40
C SER A 886 -46.72 31.77 16.78
N ALA A 887 -47.87 31.91 16.11
CA ALA A 887 -49.02 31.02 16.32
C ALA A 887 -48.71 29.60 15.83
N LEU A 888 -48.11 29.45 14.64
CA LEU A 888 -47.74 28.17 14.06
C LEU A 888 -46.65 27.44 14.88
N VAL A 889 -45.58 28.11 15.27
CA VAL A 889 -44.51 27.50 16.09
C VAL A 889 -44.92 27.22 17.53
N SER A 890 -46.10 27.68 17.95
CA SER A 890 -46.68 27.39 19.26
C SER A 890 -47.75 26.31 19.22
N THR A 891 -48.17 25.83 18.04
CA THR A 891 -49.19 24.79 17.96
C THR A 891 -48.59 23.41 18.23
N THR A 892 -49.24 22.66 19.11
CA THR A 892 -48.91 21.26 19.41
C THR A 892 -49.95 20.30 18.83
N ASP A 893 -50.85 20.80 17.98
CA ASP A 893 -51.93 20.03 17.38
C ASP A 893 -51.38 18.84 16.57
N GLY A 894 -51.79 17.63 16.97
CA GLY A 894 -51.37 16.38 16.33
C GLY A 894 -50.05 15.78 16.84
N LEU A 895 -49.36 16.42 17.80
CA LEU A 895 -48.16 15.86 18.42
C LEU A 895 -48.48 14.96 19.63
N PRO A 896 -47.83 13.78 19.76
CA PRO A 896 -48.04 12.91 20.92
C PRO A 896 -47.29 13.44 22.17
N PRO A 897 -47.70 13.07 23.39
CA PRO A 897 -47.09 13.57 24.64
C PRO A 897 -45.55 13.49 24.72
N PRO A 898 -44.87 12.43 24.22
CA PRO A 898 -43.42 12.36 24.23
C PRO A 898 -42.73 13.42 23.36
N ALA A 899 -43.42 13.95 22.34
CA ALA A 899 -42.89 14.95 21.41
C ALA A 899 -43.04 16.40 21.93
N LEU A 900 -43.88 16.63 22.94
CA LEU A 900 -44.17 17.97 23.46
C LEU A 900 -42.94 18.65 24.08
N ALA A 901 -42.10 17.87 24.79
CA ALA A 901 -40.87 18.40 25.39
C ALA A 901 -39.84 18.83 24.32
N GLN A 902 -39.73 18.06 23.23
CA GLN A 902 -38.87 18.39 22.09
C GLN A 902 -39.39 19.62 21.34
N HIS A 903 -40.71 19.70 21.16
CA HIS A 903 -41.39 20.86 20.57
C HIS A 903 -41.14 22.13 21.37
N ASP A 904 -41.33 22.10 22.69
CA ASP A 904 -41.12 23.27 23.56
C ASP A 904 -39.66 23.73 23.55
N ALA A 905 -38.70 22.82 23.52
CA ALA A 905 -37.29 23.13 23.38
C ALA A 905 -36.99 23.80 22.02
N ALA A 906 -37.50 23.24 20.92
CA ALA A 906 -37.30 23.77 19.56
C ALA A 906 -37.94 25.16 19.40
N ARG A 907 -39.16 25.34 19.91
CA ARG A 907 -39.86 26.63 19.96
C ARG A 907 -39.09 27.67 20.76
N SER A 908 -38.62 27.30 21.96
CA SER A 908 -37.83 28.20 22.81
C SER A 908 -36.54 28.64 22.11
N ALA A 909 -35.84 27.71 21.45
CA ALA A 909 -34.65 28.00 20.66
C ALA A 909 -34.95 28.93 19.47
N PHE A 910 -36.03 28.69 18.73
CA PHE A 910 -36.45 29.52 17.60
C PHE A 910 -36.78 30.96 18.03
N VAL A 911 -37.60 31.11 19.09
CA VAL A 911 -38.00 32.42 19.62
C VAL A 911 -36.79 33.17 20.19
N GLY A 912 -35.95 32.49 20.98
CA GLY A 912 -34.72 33.08 21.52
C GLY A 912 -33.71 33.46 20.44
N GLY A 913 -33.60 32.65 19.39
CA GLY A 913 -32.80 32.96 18.21
C GLY A 913 -33.33 34.17 17.44
N ARG A 914 -34.66 34.35 17.36
CA ARG A 914 -35.26 35.55 16.74
C ARG A 914 -34.86 36.81 17.48
N GLU A 915 -35.09 36.85 18.79
CA GLU A 915 -34.80 38.04 19.60
C GLU A 915 -33.31 38.40 19.52
N GLY A 916 -32.44 37.40 19.53
CA GLY A 916 -31.00 37.60 19.29
C GLY A 916 -30.70 38.17 17.91
N LEU A 917 -31.33 37.65 16.85
CA LEU A 917 -31.06 38.09 15.47
C LEU A 917 -31.51 39.54 15.23
N LEU A 918 -32.59 39.95 15.90
CA LEU A 918 -33.08 41.32 15.85
C LEU A 918 -32.16 42.29 16.62
N ALA A 919 -31.58 41.84 17.74
CA ALA A 919 -30.67 42.62 18.57
C ALA A 919 -29.26 42.77 17.97
N ASP A 920 -28.79 41.76 17.24
CA ASP A 920 -27.42 41.73 16.69
C ASP A 920 -27.28 42.50 15.37
N GLN A 921 -26.05 42.88 15.03
CA GLN A 921 -25.71 43.36 13.68
C GLN A 921 -25.19 42.21 12.83
N VAL A 922 -25.98 41.78 11.84
CA VAL A 922 -25.60 40.75 10.87
C VAL A 922 -24.57 41.33 9.88
N THR A 923 -23.30 41.25 10.24
CA THR A 923 -22.18 41.79 9.47
C THR A 923 -20.98 40.86 9.53
N LEU A 924 -19.99 41.06 8.66
CA LEU A 924 -18.70 40.38 8.74
C LEU A 924 -17.70 41.25 9.51
N VAL A 925 -16.85 40.62 10.31
CA VAL A 925 -15.70 41.24 10.98
C VAL A 925 -14.40 40.60 10.47
N PRO A 926 -13.27 41.33 10.43
CA PRO A 926 -11.97 40.76 10.00
C PRO A 926 -11.64 39.49 10.80
N PRO A 927 -11.21 38.38 10.16
CA PRO A 927 -10.75 38.23 8.77
C PRO A 927 -11.85 37.91 7.71
N GLY A 928 -13.13 38.11 8.02
CA GLY A 928 -14.26 37.90 7.09
C GLY A 928 -15.36 36.98 7.63
N MET A 929 -15.48 36.83 8.95
CA MET A 929 -16.42 35.92 9.63
C MET A 929 -17.58 36.68 10.26
N VAL A 930 -18.70 36.00 10.55
CA VAL A 930 -19.76 36.57 11.41
C VAL A 930 -19.28 36.60 12.88
N PRO A 931 -19.68 37.57 13.70
CA PRO A 931 -19.38 37.58 15.13
C PRO A 931 -19.85 36.31 15.84
N ALA A 932 -19.14 35.88 16.88
CA ALA A 932 -19.48 34.69 17.66
C ALA A 932 -20.91 34.76 18.23
N GLU A 933 -21.32 35.94 18.71
CA GLU A 933 -22.66 36.19 19.23
C GLU A 933 -23.73 35.94 18.16
N THR A 934 -23.52 36.51 16.97
CA THR A 934 -24.41 36.38 15.82
C THR A 934 -24.45 34.95 15.31
N ALA A 935 -23.32 34.26 15.28
CA ALA A 935 -23.26 32.85 14.92
C ALA A 935 -24.06 31.99 15.91
N GLY A 936 -23.90 32.20 17.23
CA GLY A 936 -24.69 31.49 18.26
C GLY A 936 -26.19 31.76 18.16
N VAL A 937 -26.56 32.98 17.79
CA VAL A 937 -27.95 33.36 17.52
C VAL A 937 -28.51 32.60 16.31
N LEU A 938 -27.76 32.54 15.21
CA LEU A 938 -28.16 31.86 13.98
C LEU A 938 -28.31 30.35 14.16
N VAL A 939 -27.45 29.71 14.95
CA VAL A 939 -27.58 28.30 15.35
C VAL A 939 -28.89 28.07 16.09
N ARG A 940 -29.15 28.86 17.14
CA ARG A 940 -30.37 28.71 17.95
C ARG A 940 -31.64 28.91 17.12
N LEU A 941 -31.66 29.96 16.29
CA LEU A 941 -32.78 30.26 15.40
C LEU A 941 -33.03 29.10 14.43
N SER A 942 -32.00 28.68 13.70
CA SER A 942 -32.12 27.72 12.61
C SER A 942 -32.43 26.31 13.13
N SER A 943 -31.74 25.86 14.19
CA SER A 943 -32.00 24.56 14.83
C SER A 943 -33.40 24.50 15.44
N GLY A 944 -33.87 25.60 16.02
CA GLY A 944 -35.23 25.68 16.55
C GLY A 944 -36.30 25.53 15.46
N LEU A 945 -36.12 26.19 14.31
CA LEU A 945 -37.05 26.07 13.18
C LEU A 945 -37.06 24.66 12.58
N LEU A 946 -35.88 24.09 12.31
CA LEU A 946 -35.75 22.75 11.75
C LEU A 946 -36.30 21.69 12.71
N GLY A 947 -36.10 21.84 14.02
CA GLY A 947 -36.70 20.95 15.02
C GLY A 947 -38.23 20.94 14.96
N LEU A 948 -38.87 22.10 14.77
CA LEU A 948 -40.32 22.20 14.61
C LEU A 948 -40.82 21.59 13.30
N VAL A 949 -40.11 21.84 12.19
CA VAL A 949 -40.44 21.25 10.88
C VAL A 949 -40.26 19.73 10.90
N GLY A 950 -39.17 19.24 11.49
CA GLY A 950 -38.85 17.81 11.60
C GLY A 950 -39.85 17.04 12.45
N LEU A 951 -40.27 17.59 13.59
CA LEU A 951 -41.34 17.01 14.41
C LEU A 951 -42.66 16.94 13.64
N SER A 952 -42.98 17.99 12.89
CA SER A 952 -44.19 18.02 12.06
C SER A 952 -44.16 16.94 10.98
N ALA A 953 -43.04 16.75 10.30
CA ALA A 953 -42.86 15.69 9.31
C ALA A 953 -42.93 14.28 9.93
N ALA A 954 -42.25 14.06 11.06
CA ALA A 954 -42.20 12.76 11.75
C ALA A 954 -43.60 12.28 12.22
N PHE A 955 -44.49 13.21 12.55
CA PHE A 955 -45.85 12.90 13.03
C PHE A 955 -46.95 13.26 12.02
N GLY A 956 -46.59 13.63 10.78
CA GLY A 956 -47.55 13.89 9.69
C GLY A 956 -48.49 15.07 9.93
N THR A 957 -48.06 16.10 10.67
CA THR A 957 -48.88 17.31 10.90
C THR A 957 -48.63 18.36 9.78
N PRO A 958 -49.56 19.27 9.50
CA PRO A 958 -49.37 20.27 8.43
C PRO A 958 -48.47 21.44 8.85
N THR A 959 -48.19 21.60 10.14
CA THR A 959 -47.55 22.77 10.76
C THR A 959 -46.22 23.14 10.10
N GLY A 960 -45.33 22.18 9.85
CA GLY A 960 -44.02 22.40 9.24
C GLY A 960 -44.14 22.94 7.81
N SER A 961 -45.03 22.36 7.00
CA SER A 961 -45.29 22.84 5.64
C SER A 961 -45.88 24.26 5.61
N GLN A 962 -46.72 24.59 6.59
CA GLN A 962 -47.32 25.93 6.74
C GLN A 962 -46.27 26.97 7.14
N ILE A 963 -45.35 26.62 8.04
CA ILE A 963 -44.23 27.48 8.44
C ILE A 963 -43.34 27.80 7.23
N VAL A 964 -42.95 26.78 6.46
CA VAL A 964 -42.10 26.94 5.27
C VAL A 964 -42.81 27.78 4.20
N ALA A 965 -44.08 27.50 3.91
CA ALA A 965 -44.87 28.26 2.93
C ALA A 965 -45.02 29.73 3.34
N LEU A 966 -45.21 30.01 4.62
CA LEU A 966 -45.37 31.37 5.15
C LEU A 966 -44.07 32.18 4.99
N LEU A 967 -42.91 31.58 5.27
CA LEU A 967 -41.60 32.21 5.06
C LEU A 967 -41.30 32.48 3.58
N LEU A 968 -41.58 31.51 2.70
CA LEU A 968 -41.40 31.68 1.25
C LEU A 968 -42.32 32.75 0.67
N GLY A 969 -43.58 32.79 1.11
CA GLY A 969 -44.57 33.75 0.64
C GLY A 969 -44.22 35.20 1.00
N ALA A 970 -43.62 35.39 2.18
CA ALA A 970 -43.23 36.70 2.69
C ALA A 970 -41.85 37.17 2.19
N ALA A 971 -41.01 36.27 1.67
CA ALA A 971 -39.68 36.61 1.16
C ALA A 971 -39.74 37.66 0.03
N PRO A 972 -38.83 38.64 0.01
CA PRO A 972 -38.81 39.67 -1.03
C PRO A 972 -38.49 39.06 -2.41
N PRO A 973 -38.93 39.67 -3.52
CA PRO A 973 -38.77 39.10 -4.87
C PRO A 973 -37.32 38.73 -5.22
N GLU A 974 -36.34 39.51 -4.76
CA GLU A 974 -34.92 39.28 -5.02
C GLU A 974 -34.42 37.98 -4.36
N ALA A 975 -34.97 37.62 -3.19
CA ALA A 975 -34.63 36.40 -2.45
C ALA A 975 -35.31 35.14 -2.98
N ARG A 976 -36.26 35.27 -3.92
CA ARG A 976 -37.02 34.17 -4.54
C ARG A 976 -36.55 33.80 -5.94
N ALA A 977 -35.48 34.43 -6.43
CA ALA A 977 -34.91 34.11 -7.74
C ALA A 977 -34.36 32.66 -7.78
N PRO A 978 -34.26 32.02 -8.96
CA PRO A 978 -33.70 30.67 -9.08
C PRO A 978 -32.32 30.58 -8.44
N ARG A 979 -32.10 29.54 -7.62
CA ARG A 979 -30.87 29.30 -6.82
C ARG A 979 -30.68 30.20 -5.59
N MET A 980 -31.67 31.00 -5.21
CA MET A 980 -31.67 31.73 -3.93
C MET A 980 -32.31 30.91 -2.81
N PRO A 981 -31.99 31.18 -1.53
CA PRO A 981 -32.51 30.43 -0.38
C PRO A 981 -34.05 30.32 -0.35
N PHE A 982 -34.79 31.33 -0.80
CA PHE A 982 -36.25 31.34 -0.75
C PHE A 982 -36.91 31.00 -2.10
N ALA A 983 -36.21 30.32 -3.02
CA ALA A 983 -36.76 29.94 -4.32
C ALA A 983 -37.82 28.83 -4.22
N ALA A 984 -37.61 27.84 -3.33
CA ALA A 984 -38.48 26.70 -3.11
C ALA A 984 -38.38 26.19 -1.65
N PRO A 985 -39.31 25.36 -1.17
CA PRO A 985 -39.24 24.74 0.16
C PRO A 985 -37.89 24.06 0.44
N GLU A 986 -37.36 23.35 -0.53
CA GLU A 986 -36.12 22.58 -0.42
C GLU A 986 -34.91 23.50 -0.26
N SER A 987 -34.83 24.57 -1.06
CA SER A 987 -33.73 25.54 -0.96
C SER A 987 -33.73 26.30 0.38
N LEU A 988 -34.91 26.51 0.97
CA LEU A 988 -35.04 27.22 2.23
C LEU A 988 -34.59 26.36 3.40
N LEU A 989 -35.02 25.09 3.44
CA LEU A 989 -34.58 24.15 4.47
C LEU A 989 -33.08 23.89 4.38
N GLN A 990 -32.55 23.73 3.16
CA GLN A 990 -31.11 23.60 2.93
C GLN A 990 -30.33 24.84 3.43
N ALA A 991 -30.85 26.05 3.25
CA ALA A 991 -30.22 27.26 3.73
C ALA A 991 -30.17 27.35 5.27
N PHE A 992 -31.19 26.84 5.97
CA PHE A 992 -31.18 26.74 7.44
C PHE A 992 -30.16 25.71 7.95
N GLU A 993 -30.08 24.55 7.31
CA GLU A 993 -29.07 23.53 7.63
C GLU A 993 -27.64 24.06 7.42
N LEU A 994 -27.42 24.72 6.28
CA LEU A 994 -26.17 25.38 5.96
C LEU A 994 -25.79 26.46 6.99
N THR A 995 -26.78 27.23 7.44
CA THR A 995 -26.62 28.28 8.46
C THR A 995 -26.15 27.72 9.79
N ILE A 996 -26.69 26.57 10.23
CA ILE A 996 -26.28 25.92 11.48
C ILE A 996 -24.82 25.50 11.39
N ALA A 997 -24.45 24.82 10.32
CA ALA A 997 -23.11 24.29 10.13
C ALA A 997 -22.04 25.41 10.05
N LEU A 998 -22.26 26.43 9.22
CA LEU A 998 -21.34 27.57 9.09
C LEU A 998 -21.21 28.38 10.38
N SER A 999 -22.31 28.55 11.12
CA SER A 999 -22.30 29.31 12.38
C SER A 999 -21.60 28.54 13.51
N ASN A 1000 -21.81 27.23 13.62
CA ASN A 1000 -21.07 26.40 14.57
C ASN A 1000 -19.57 26.38 14.29
N LEU A 1001 -19.19 26.35 13.01
CA LEU A 1001 -17.79 26.49 12.60
C LEU A 1001 -17.23 27.85 13.04
N THR A 1002 -17.95 28.93 12.77
CA THR A 1002 -17.53 30.29 13.14
C THR A 1002 -17.35 30.45 14.65
N LEU A 1003 -18.26 29.90 15.47
CA LEU A 1003 -18.15 29.91 16.93
C LEU A 1003 -16.87 29.24 17.44
N ARG A 1004 -16.50 28.12 16.84
CA ARG A 1004 -15.29 27.38 17.20
C ARG A 1004 -14.03 28.16 16.82
N THR A 1005 -13.99 28.71 15.60
CA THR A 1005 -12.87 29.54 15.15
C THR A 1005 -12.65 30.77 16.05
N TRP A 1006 -13.72 31.44 16.49
CA TRP A 1006 -13.61 32.58 17.43
C TRP A 1006 -13.13 32.18 18.82
N ALA A 1007 -13.57 31.03 19.33
CA ALA A 1007 -13.10 30.52 20.61
C ALA A 1007 -11.59 30.24 20.59
N ASP A 1008 -11.10 29.70 19.47
CA ASP A 1008 -9.67 29.39 19.28
C ASP A 1008 -8.82 30.67 19.13
N GLU A 1009 -9.30 31.68 18.40
CA GLU A 1009 -8.62 32.98 18.28
C GLU A 1009 -8.53 33.72 19.63
N ALA A 1010 -9.62 33.72 20.41
CA ALA A 1010 -9.68 34.43 21.69
C ALA A 1010 -8.74 33.82 22.75
N ALA A 1011 -8.44 32.53 22.64
CA ALA A 1011 -7.57 31.84 23.56
C ALA A 1011 -6.07 32.06 23.27
N ARG A 1012 -5.69 32.63 22.10
CA ARG A 1012 -4.31 32.79 21.61
C ARG A 1012 -3.34 33.41 22.62
N GLY A 1013 -2.27 32.68 22.95
CA GLY A 1013 -1.19 33.14 23.84
C GLY A 1013 -1.50 33.05 25.35
N THR A 1014 -2.62 32.45 25.73
CA THR A 1014 -2.98 32.14 27.13
C THR A 1014 -2.72 30.66 27.43
N GLY A 1015 -2.65 30.27 28.70
CA GLY A 1015 -2.63 28.83 29.08
C GLY A 1015 -3.92 28.08 28.73
N ASP A 1016 -4.96 28.81 28.31
CA ASP A 1016 -6.21 28.28 27.75
C ASP A 1016 -6.16 28.22 26.21
N PHE A 1017 -5.05 28.63 25.57
CA PHE A 1017 -4.84 28.50 24.12
C PHE A 1017 -4.74 27.03 23.75
N ARG A 1018 -5.82 26.49 23.20
CA ARG A 1018 -5.86 25.15 22.63
C ARG A 1018 -5.50 25.26 21.16
N ASN A 1019 -4.21 25.48 20.86
CA ASN A 1019 -3.73 25.17 19.51
C ASN A 1019 -3.99 23.67 19.28
N LEU A 1020 -4.56 23.29 18.14
CA LEU A 1020 -4.85 21.88 17.78
C LEU A 1020 -3.60 20.98 17.72
N ARG A 1021 -2.42 21.47 18.15
CA ARG A 1021 -1.16 20.72 18.17
C ARG A 1021 -0.44 20.56 19.51
N GLN A 1022 -0.62 21.41 20.54
CA GLN A 1022 0.28 21.36 21.71
C GLN A 1022 -0.41 21.48 23.08
N ASP A 1023 -0.08 20.50 23.93
CA ASP A 1023 -0.14 20.42 25.40
C ASP A 1023 -1.50 20.48 26.10
N CYS A 1024 -2.08 19.29 26.34
CA CYS A 1024 -3.13 19.08 27.34
C CYS A 1024 -2.74 17.94 28.30
N ALA A 1025 -2.87 18.17 29.61
CA ALA A 1025 -2.58 17.17 30.63
C ALA A 1025 -3.57 15.99 30.54
N LEU A 1026 -3.02 14.78 30.43
CA LEU A 1026 -3.67 13.54 30.00
C LEU A 1026 -4.66 12.92 30.98
N SER A 1027 -4.98 13.59 32.07
CA SER A 1027 -5.49 12.93 33.27
C SER A 1027 -6.95 13.23 33.61
N GLY A 1028 -7.84 13.61 32.67
CA GLY A 1028 -9.24 13.77 33.11
C GLY A 1028 -10.39 14.02 32.14
N GLU A 1029 -10.20 14.48 30.90
CA GLU A 1029 -11.37 14.82 30.06
C GLU A 1029 -11.26 14.30 28.61
N THR A 1030 -12.34 13.65 28.15
CA THR A 1030 -12.56 13.13 26.79
C THR A 1030 -12.56 14.21 25.69
N SER A 1031 -12.62 15.48 26.08
CA SER A 1031 -12.67 16.65 25.18
C SER A 1031 -11.30 17.07 24.62
N CYS A 1032 -10.19 16.49 25.11
CA CYS A 1032 -8.83 16.77 24.63
C CYS A 1032 -8.40 15.93 23.41
N ARG A 1033 -9.35 15.28 22.71
CA ARG A 1033 -9.10 14.28 21.66
C ARG A 1033 -9.00 14.84 20.23
N LEU A 1034 -8.95 16.15 20.03
CA LEU A 1034 -9.18 16.80 18.72
C LEU A 1034 -7.90 17.30 18.06
N ARG A 1035 -7.45 16.64 16.99
CA ARG A 1035 -6.46 17.14 16.03
C ARG A 1035 -6.99 16.98 14.61
N VAL A 1036 -7.13 18.09 13.88
CA VAL A 1036 -7.46 18.14 12.46
C VAL A 1036 -6.18 18.57 11.75
N SER A 1037 -5.52 17.66 11.02
CA SER A 1037 -4.28 17.95 10.27
C SER A 1037 -4.55 18.45 8.84
N ASP A 1038 -5.78 18.30 8.33
CA ASP A 1038 -6.08 18.25 6.90
C ASP A 1038 -6.52 19.59 6.26
N THR A 1039 -6.68 20.67 7.04
CA THR A 1039 -7.32 21.89 6.51
C THR A 1039 -6.44 23.14 6.49
N LEU A 1040 -5.27 23.16 7.12
CA LEU A 1040 -4.49 24.39 7.29
C LEU A 1040 -3.01 24.30 6.88
N GLU A 1041 -2.51 23.11 6.56
CA GLU A 1041 -1.08 22.80 6.54
C GLU A 1041 -0.45 22.81 5.13
N THR A 1042 0.86 23.05 5.08
CA THR A 1042 1.70 22.75 3.91
C THR A 1042 1.84 21.23 3.74
N CYS A 1043 2.43 20.75 2.63
CA CYS A 1043 2.77 19.32 2.55
C CYS A 1043 3.65 18.88 3.73
N HIS A 1044 4.55 19.75 4.22
CA HIS A 1044 5.36 19.49 5.42
C HIS A 1044 4.52 19.33 6.70
N GLY A 1045 3.42 20.07 6.85
CA GLY A 1045 2.60 19.98 8.06
C GLY A 1045 1.97 18.60 8.24
N CYS A 1046 1.57 17.91 7.17
CA CYS A 1046 1.14 16.50 7.24
C CYS A 1046 2.34 15.54 7.09
N HIS A 1047 3.12 15.70 6.02
CA HIS A 1047 4.29 14.88 5.72
C HIS A 1047 5.56 15.46 6.35
N ARG A 1048 5.65 15.45 7.69
CA ARG A 1048 6.79 16.07 8.40
C ARG A 1048 8.13 15.60 7.84
N LEU A 1049 8.95 16.55 7.39
CA LEU A 1049 10.31 16.35 6.91
C LEU A 1049 11.28 17.13 7.79
N ASP A 1050 11.91 16.43 8.73
CA ASP A 1050 12.84 16.99 9.71
C ASP A 1050 13.95 15.96 9.97
N PRO A 1051 15.16 16.11 9.40
CA PRO A 1051 16.27 15.18 9.62
C PRO A 1051 16.78 15.12 11.06
N LYS A 1052 16.43 16.09 11.91
CA LYS A 1052 16.83 16.16 13.33
C LYS A 1052 15.71 15.76 14.28
N GLY A 1053 14.53 15.38 13.76
CA GLY A 1053 13.40 14.96 14.58
C GLY A 1053 13.79 13.89 15.58
N ASN A 1054 13.44 14.08 16.85
CA ASN A 1054 13.77 13.21 17.99
C ASN A 1054 15.26 13.08 18.35
N ALA A 1055 16.16 13.87 17.75
CA ALA A 1055 17.60 13.79 18.06
C ALA A 1055 17.92 14.07 19.54
N GLU A 1056 17.06 14.79 20.24
CA GLU A 1056 17.16 15.08 21.67
C GLU A 1056 16.98 13.84 22.58
N PHE A 1057 16.46 12.73 22.03
CA PHE A 1057 16.18 11.50 22.77
C PHE A 1057 17.24 10.39 22.56
N ASP A 1058 18.38 10.70 21.94
CA ASP A 1058 19.46 9.75 21.65
C ASP A 1058 18.98 8.51 20.84
N VAL A 1059 17.99 8.71 19.96
CA VAL A 1059 17.53 7.69 19.03
C VAL A 1059 18.62 7.42 17.98
N PHE A 1060 18.78 6.16 17.60
CA PHE A 1060 19.87 5.74 16.71
C PHE A 1060 19.88 6.44 15.34
N ARG A 1061 18.69 6.69 14.79
CA ARG A 1061 18.52 7.42 13.52
C ARG A 1061 17.43 8.45 13.73
N PRO A 1062 17.76 9.67 14.18
CA PRO A 1062 16.75 10.71 14.25
C PRO A 1062 16.23 11.03 12.86
N GLY A 1063 14.99 11.50 12.83
CA GLY A 1063 14.42 12.16 11.67
C GLY A 1063 13.03 11.67 11.28
N PHE A 1064 12.23 12.62 10.83
CA PHE A 1064 10.94 12.41 10.19
C PHE A 1064 11.12 12.59 8.68
N PHE A 1065 10.80 11.56 7.90
CA PHE A 1065 11.04 11.53 6.44
C PHE A 1065 9.74 11.44 5.64
N GLY A 1066 8.85 12.39 5.90
CA GLY A 1066 7.54 12.50 5.27
C GLY A 1066 6.40 11.91 6.09
N THR A 1067 6.62 11.61 7.37
CA THR A 1067 5.58 11.25 8.34
C THR A 1067 6.08 11.56 9.75
N SER A 1068 5.16 12.01 10.61
CA SER A 1068 5.33 12.17 12.06
C SER A 1068 4.56 11.09 12.86
N GLY A 1069 3.94 10.14 12.15
CA GLY A 1069 2.99 9.17 12.72
C GLY A 1069 1.54 9.67 12.77
N GLU A 1070 1.28 10.88 12.26
CA GLU A 1070 -0.06 11.45 12.09
C GLU A 1070 -0.80 10.84 10.88
N TYR A 1071 -2.11 11.07 10.80
CA TYR A 1071 -3.03 10.55 9.80
C TYR A 1071 -3.77 11.75 9.19
N SER A 1072 -4.36 11.52 8.04
CA SER A 1072 -5.06 12.53 7.28
C SER A 1072 -6.37 11.98 6.72
N PHE A 1073 -7.29 12.89 6.45
CA PHE A 1073 -8.51 12.58 5.71
C PHE A 1073 -8.40 13.17 4.31
N GLU A 1074 -8.40 12.30 3.30
CA GLU A 1074 -8.13 12.68 1.90
C GLU A 1074 -9.38 12.54 1.01
N ASN A 1075 -10.57 12.60 1.61
CA ASN A 1075 -11.84 12.34 0.90
C ASN A 1075 -11.88 10.95 0.23
N GLU A 1076 -11.29 9.99 0.94
CA GLU A 1076 -11.35 8.56 0.67
C GLU A 1076 -12.39 7.89 1.59
N SER A 1077 -12.78 6.65 1.30
CA SER A 1077 -13.77 5.91 2.11
C SER A 1077 -13.31 5.58 3.53
N GLN A 1078 -12.03 5.76 3.84
CA GLN A 1078 -11.41 5.49 5.13
C GLN A 1078 -10.35 6.55 5.47
N VAL A 1079 -10.14 6.79 6.77
CA VAL A 1079 -9.02 7.61 7.27
C VAL A 1079 -7.73 6.81 7.15
N LEU A 1080 -6.68 7.44 6.61
CA LEU A 1080 -5.38 6.81 6.37
C LEU A 1080 -4.28 7.53 7.11
N LYS A 1081 -3.36 6.76 7.70
CA LYS A 1081 -2.11 7.31 8.23
C LYS A 1081 -1.35 8.02 7.13
N VAL A 1082 -0.73 9.15 7.45
CA VAL A 1082 0.24 9.81 6.57
C VAL A 1082 1.43 8.87 6.38
N PRO A 1083 1.59 8.24 5.22
CA PRO A 1083 2.70 7.33 4.97
C PRO A 1083 3.98 8.15 4.85
N HIS A 1084 5.12 7.58 5.24
CA HIS A 1084 6.39 8.22 4.93
C HIS A 1084 6.55 8.33 3.40
N LEU A 1085 7.08 9.46 2.92
CA LEU A 1085 7.17 9.75 1.48
C LEU A 1085 8.09 8.80 0.74
N ARG A 1086 8.98 8.10 1.45
CA ARG A 1086 9.84 7.10 0.82
C ARG A 1086 9.06 5.87 0.31
N ASN A 1087 7.80 5.66 0.73
CA ASN A 1087 6.88 4.69 0.09
C ASN A 1087 6.49 5.09 -1.34
N ALA A 1088 6.57 6.38 -1.70
CA ALA A 1088 6.20 6.87 -3.03
C ALA A 1088 7.34 6.76 -4.05
N TYR A 1089 8.59 6.78 -3.59
CA TYR A 1089 9.77 6.83 -4.44
C TYR A 1089 9.83 5.70 -5.50
N ALA A 1090 9.29 4.53 -5.17
CA ALA A 1090 9.33 3.36 -6.04
C ALA A 1090 7.99 3.05 -6.71
N LYS A 1091 7.03 3.98 -6.72
CA LYS A 1091 5.70 3.82 -7.36
C LYS A 1091 5.64 4.40 -8.78
N ALA A 1092 6.81 4.64 -9.39
CA ALA A 1092 6.97 5.14 -10.75
C ALA A 1092 6.71 4.04 -11.80
N GLY A 1093 6.22 4.42 -12.98
CA GLY A 1093 6.12 3.52 -14.15
C GLY A 1093 4.72 3.05 -14.54
N MET A 1094 3.67 3.54 -13.88
CA MET A 1094 2.28 3.43 -14.34
C MET A 1094 1.82 4.77 -14.93
N PHE A 1095 1.27 4.74 -16.14
CA PHE A 1095 0.66 5.89 -16.79
C PHE A 1095 -0.68 5.49 -17.36
N GLY A 1096 -1.71 6.32 -17.20
CA GLY A 1096 -3.04 6.07 -17.77
C GLY A 1096 -4.06 5.61 -16.73
N THR A 1097 -4.63 6.56 -15.98
CA THR A 1097 -5.80 6.36 -15.12
C THR A 1097 -7.03 7.03 -15.71
N PRO A 1098 -8.22 6.37 -15.77
CA PRO A 1098 -9.45 6.94 -16.32
C PRO A 1098 -9.81 8.30 -15.71
N THR A 1099 -10.60 9.08 -16.44
CA THR A 1099 -11.08 10.39 -15.97
C THR A 1099 -11.94 10.23 -14.72
N HIS A 1100 -11.70 11.08 -13.73
CA HIS A 1100 -12.33 11.02 -12.43
C HIS A 1100 -12.64 12.45 -11.96
N PRO A 1101 -13.90 12.77 -11.55
CA PRO A 1101 -14.31 14.13 -11.18
C PRO A 1101 -13.66 14.66 -9.90
N PHE A 1102 -13.08 13.78 -9.09
CA PHE A 1102 -12.16 14.14 -8.01
C PHE A 1102 -10.93 14.94 -8.47
N PHE A 1103 -10.47 14.80 -9.72
CA PHE A 1103 -9.34 15.59 -10.22
C PHE A 1103 -9.84 16.88 -10.89
N VAL A 1104 -9.54 18.03 -10.28
CA VAL A 1104 -10.05 19.34 -10.72
C VAL A 1104 -9.06 20.09 -11.59
N PRO A 1105 -9.51 21.00 -12.48
CA PRO A 1105 -8.65 21.73 -13.43
C PRO A 1105 -7.44 22.50 -12.87
N GLU A 1106 -7.46 22.85 -11.58
CA GLU A 1106 -6.47 23.68 -10.88
C GLU A 1106 -5.78 22.84 -9.78
N SER A 1107 -4.44 22.74 -9.79
CA SER A 1107 -3.63 21.98 -8.81
C SER A 1107 -2.57 22.87 -8.14
N VAL A 1108 -1.89 22.38 -7.09
CA VAL A 1108 -0.73 23.08 -6.47
C VAL A 1108 0.43 23.32 -7.45
N HIS A 1109 0.46 22.62 -8.59
CA HIS A 1109 1.44 22.84 -9.66
C HIS A 1109 1.00 23.92 -10.68
N GLY A 1110 -0.12 24.62 -10.42
CA GLY A 1110 -0.67 25.66 -11.27
C GLY A 1110 -1.77 25.17 -12.24
N PRO A 1111 -2.36 26.08 -13.04
CA PRO A 1111 -3.39 25.71 -14.00
C PRO A 1111 -2.81 24.78 -15.09
N ARG A 1112 -3.45 23.62 -15.27
CA ARG A 1112 -3.19 22.62 -16.34
C ARG A 1112 -1.98 21.69 -16.20
N ARG A 1113 -1.81 21.04 -15.04
CA ARG A 1113 -1.08 19.75 -14.96
C ARG A 1113 -1.82 18.81 -13.99
N GLY A 1114 -2.87 18.11 -14.45
CA GLY A 1114 -3.51 17.01 -13.71
C GLY A 1114 -5.04 16.99 -13.56
N GLY A 1115 -5.76 18.05 -13.97
CA GLY A 1115 -7.23 18.17 -13.72
C GLY A 1115 -8.17 17.61 -14.79
N LEU A 1116 -9.48 17.87 -14.65
CA LEU A 1116 -10.56 17.49 -15.61
C LEU A 1116 -10.29 17.86 -17.10
N PHE A 1117 -9.38 18.82 -17.36
CA PHE A 1117 -8.91 19.23 -18.69
C PHE A 1117 -7.43 18.92 -18.97
N ALA A 1118 -6.74 18.19 -18.09
CA ALA A 1118 -5.63 17.37 -18.55
C ALA A 1118 -6.20 16.53 -19.70
N ALA A 1119 -5.42 16.33 -20.78
CA ALA A 1119 -5.87 15.42 -21.83
C ALA A 1119 -6.42 14.18 -21.14
N GLU A 1120 -7.61 13.70 -21.56
CA GLU A 1120 -8.08 12.38 -21.14
C GLU A 1120 -6.85 11.48 -21.07
N SER A 1121 -6.76 10.58 -20.09
CA SER A 1121 -5.78 9.51 -20.22
C SER A 1121 -6.18 8.73 -21.48
N ARG A 1122 -5.70 9.23 -22.63
CA ARG A 1122 -5.54 8.50 -23.86
C ARG A 1122 -4.98 7.17 -23.41
N TYR A 1123 -5.47 6.11 -24.02
CA TYR A 1123 -4.85 4.82 -23.81
C TYR A 1123 -3.33 4.98 -23.99
N THR A 1124 -2.57 4.81 -22.91
CA THR A 1124 -1.14 5.18 -22.82
C THR A 1124 -0.23 4.08 -23.35
N GLY A 1125 -0.82 2.95 -23.76
CA GLY A 1125 -0.08 1.82 -24.29
C GLY A 1125 0.64 1.03 -23.22
N PRO A 1126 1.72 0.31 -23.61
CA PRO A 1126 2.48 -0.57 -22.73
C PRO A 1126 3.10 0.18 -21.54
N GLN A 1127 2.86 -0.34 -20.34
CA GLN A 1127 3.45 0.17 -19.09
C GLN A 1127 4.36 -0.87 -18.46
N VAL A 1128 5.33 -0.39 -17.69
CA VAL A 1128 6.28 -1.24 -16.95
C VAL A 1128 5.61 -1.82 -15.70
N ARG A 1129 4.61 -1.13 -15.14
CA ARG A 1129 3.88 -1.53 -13.92
C ARG A 1129 2.41 -1.15 -14.00
N GLY A 1130 1.58 -1.86 -13.24
CA GLY A 1130 0.14 -1.64 -13.14
C GLY A 1130 -0.34 -0.91 -11.90
N PHE A 1131 0.55 -0.36 -11.07
CA PHE A 1131 0.18 0.41 -9.87
C PHE A 1131 0.97 1.71 -9.80
N GLY A 1132 0.33 2.75 -9.28
CA GLY A 1132 0.86 4.10 -9.11
C GLY A 1132 0.85 4.55 -7.64
N PHE A 1133 0.58 5.83 -7.38
CA PHE A 1133 0.95 6.53 -6.15
C PHE A 1133 0.00 6.39 -4.96
N LEU A 1134 -1.32 6.29 -5.20
CA LEU A 1134 -2.32 6.16 -4.15
C LEU A 1134 -2.10 4.88 -3.30
N HIS A 1135 -2.71 4.80 -2.12
CA HIS A 1135 -2.58 3.63 -1.22
C HIS A 1135 -2.92 2.30 -1.92
N ASP A 1136 -3.94 2.30 -2.78
CA ASP A 1136 -4.42 1.19 -3.61
C ASP A 1136 -3.71 1.05 -4.97
N GLY A 1137 -2.81 1.98 -5.30
CA GLY A 1137 -2.11 2.02 -6.58
C GLY A 1137 -2.91 2.53 -7.79
N SER A 1138 -4.13 3.06 -7.62
CA SER A 1138 -5.01 3.42 -8.76
C SER A 1138 -4.69 4.76 -9.44
N THR A 1139 -3.87 5.62 -8.81
CA THR A 1139 -3.49 6.94 -9.37
C THR A 1139 -2.13 6.90 -10.06
N ASP A 1140 -2.10 7.12 -11.37
CA ASP A 1140 -0.93 6.98 -12.24
C ASP A 1140 0.28 7.88 -11.88
N THR A 1141 0.05 9.16 -11.59
CA THR A 1141 1.12 10.16 -11.47
C THR A 1141 0.95 11.04 -10.24
N LEU A 1142 2.08 11.53 -9.68
CA LEU A 1142 2.08 12.54 -8.62
C LEU A 1142 1.36 13.82 -9.05
N HIS A 1143 1.45 14.22 -10.33
CA HIS A 1143 0.74 15.40 -10.82
C HIS A 1143 -0.78 15.23 -10.80
N ARG A 1144 -1.28 14.05 -11.16
CA ARG A 1144 -2.71 13.74 -11.04
C ARG A 1144 -3.13 13.66 -9.58
N PHE A 1145 -2.36 12.98 -8.74
CA PHE A 1145 -2.59 12.91 -7.30
C PHE A 1145 -2.74 14.31 -6.69
N HIS A 1146 -1.79 15.21 -6.93
CA HIS A 1146 -1.84 16.61 -6.49
C HIS A 1146 -2.87 17.49 -7.23
N GLY A 1147 -3.61 16.93 -8.21
CA GLY A 1147 -4.78 17.53 -8.84
C GLY A 1147 -6.11 17.16 -8.18
N ALA A 1148 -6.08 16.34 -7.12
CA ALA A 1148 -7.27 16.00 -6.35
C ALA A 1148 -7.93 17.24 -5.74
N GLN A 1149 -9.23 17.18 -5.46
CA GLN A 1149 -9.99 18.31 -4.91
C GLN A 1149 -9.38 18.87 -3.62
N VAL A 1150 -8.75 18.00 -2.82
CA VAL A 1150 -8.05 18.34 -1.56
C VAL A 1150 -6.79 19.20 -1.78
N PHE A 1151 -6.21 19.23 -2.99
CA PHE A 1151 -4.99 19.99 -3.34
C PHE A 1151 -5.26 21.19 -4.28
N ALA A 1152 -6.52 21.57 -4.49
CA ALA A 1152 -6.90 22.46 -5.58
C ALA A 1152 -6.59 23.96 -5.33
N ALA A 1153 -5.55 24.53 -5.95
CA ALA A 1153 -5.20 25.93 -5.70
C ALA A 1153 -6.22 26.94 -6.29
N ARG A 1154 -6.92 27.75 -5.46
CA ARG A 1154 -7.77 28.87 -5.95
C ARG A 1154 -7.27 30.26 -5.55
N PRO A 1155 -7.29 31.25 -6.46
CA PRO A 1155 -6.60 32.54 -6.29
C PRO A 1155 -6.95 33.29 -5.00
N THR A 1156 -5.96 34.02 -4.49
CA THR A 1156 -6.19 35.31 -3.84
C THR A 1156 -6.98 36.18 -4.83
N PRO A 1157 -8.09 36.83 -4.44
CA PRO A 1157 -8.67 37.88 -5.26
C PRO A 1157 -7.58 38.91 -5.57
N PRO A 1158 -7.54 39.52 -6.77
CA PRO A 1158 -6.78 40.75 -6.93
C PRO A 1158 -7.28 41.73 -5.87
N GLY A 1159 -6.36 42.45 -5.22
CA GLY A 1159 -6.71 43.45 -4.22
C GLY A 1159 -7.82 44.39 -4.70
N PRO A 1160 -8.51 45.07 -3.77
CA PRO A 1160 -9.65 45.92 -4.11
C PRO A 1160 -9.25 46.94 -5.20
N PRO A 1161 -10.11 47.19 -6.20
CA PRO A 1161 -9.86 48.25 -7.16
C PRO A 1161 -10.04 49.60 -6.47
N GLY A 1162 -8.94 50.13 -5.93
CA GLY A 1162 -8.85 51.45 -5.33
C GLY A 1162 -9.41 51.55 -3.92
N ILE A 1163 -8.52 51.44 -2.93
CA ILE A 1163 -8.24 52.37 -1.81
C ILE A 1163 -7.08 51.76 -1.01
#